data_AF-A0A1Y1X3L3-F1
#
_entry.id   AF-A0A1Y1X3L3-F1
#
_cell.length_a   1.000
_cell.length_b   1.000
_cell.length_c   1.000
_cell.angle_alpha   90.00
_cell.angle_beta   90.00
_cell.angle_gamma   90.00
#
_symmetry.space_group_name_H-M   'P 1'
#
loop_
_entity.id
_entity.type
_entity.pdbx_description
1 polymer ?
#
loop_
_entity_poly.entity_id
_entity_poly.type
_entity_poly.pdbx_seq_one_letter_code
_entity_poly.pdbx_strand_id
1 'polypeptide(L)'
;MKLLYINLFLLTLTAIVYADVWKFNVVSILGTAYDVGLKYENKVTKMTSEVYPLYTVTIRSGSTTEYHYVAMDKSGNVVAEEKIKRVYNSNTPNINEVYNRTTKTVNVPSLPRAFNPIYPGGSAKYQDFPRNQIYNLYASCNDDQYDDLKYSPFGEGKTKNENFANCTINLITPNETYQRTGALYLVGYNSRLYKKLSWKFKLDKKIFGRKTIKVRALASDPTLMRDKLASELFRSAGVPTYSGTYIRVMINDDVWGLYNIVDTVGGNWLASVIHGNDDAHVGYNYKIYSSVPNGPFASLRYLGEDPDSYEYSGSYEADEVDKNDTQAPNEFYRLARFTKMFEDWTKTYKNDQSQNAVTALEKFFDLESFLRQLVIESLTFAYDNFWAQLGNSAIYYNPEKNKYQIIPYDFDGTFFGSCDSPYYASDYITDCISWADNTAVDKYFVNNIMRHELIVTRYQQIMNQIIKTVFNVDGVSAFIDAVSNLIREDVSWNFSLIDTLDNSGYENHFTLKNFEDNTNFKMVEYNGSINYNDANYGLKQWVQLRGGYCKNYVESELGSVPAAPVNPVNPVNPEPTPEVAPVQPTTTVAAPPPVVTTKPTTTTTVIVAPKPTTVTSKVTISKKVIPIKSTTTTHRIRNTRKVTIKKVVSRTKYAARPPELNRTF
;
A
#
# COMPACT_ATOMS: atom_id res chain seq x y z
N MET A 1 60.85 -35.45 -64.17
CA MET A 1 60.47 -36.33 -63.04
C MET A 1 60.76 -35.57 -61.75
N LYS A 2 59.73 -35.28 -60.93
CA LYS A 2 59.77 -34.73 -59.55
C LYS A 2 60.25 -33.26 -59.42
N LEU A 3 59.67 -32.38 -58.61
CA LEU A 3 58.64 -32.47 -57.57
C LEU A 3 57.99 -31.09 -57.39
N LEU A 4 56.67 -31.07 -57.20
CA LEU A 4 55.87 -29.94 -56.70
C LEU A 4 56.36 -29.48 -55.33
N TYR A 5 56.45 -28.16 -55.11
CA TYR A 5 56.29 -27.57 -53.77
C TYR A 5 55.33 -26.38 -53.84
N ILE A 6 54.07 -26.67 -53.52
CA ILE A 6 53.03 -25.69 -53.20
C ILE A 6 53.31 -25.22 -51.77
N ASN A 7 53.70 -23.96 -51.60
CA ASN A 7 53.71 -23.29 -50.30
C ASN A 7 52.29 -22.83 -49.97
N LEU A 8 51.52 -23.69 -49.32
CA LEU A 8 50.26 -23.32 -48.68
C LEU A 8 50.58 -22.84 -47.26
N PHE A 9 50.77 -21.53 -47.07
CA PHE A 9 50.87 -20.95 -45.73
C PHE A 9 49.45 -20.87 -45.16
N LEU A 10 49.08 -21.87 -44.37
CA LEU A 10 47.82 -21.91 -43.62
C LEU A 10 47.93 -20.87 -42.50
N LEU A 11 47.42 -19.65 -42.71
CA LEU A 11 47.19 -18.69 -41.64
C LEU A 11 46.04 -19.21 -40.78
N THR A 12 46.35 -19.98 -39.74
CA THR A 12 45.43 -20.18 -38.62
C THR A 12 45.38 -18.88 -37.84
N LEU A 13 44.51 -17.97 -38.25
CA LEU A 13 44.09 -16.83 -37.44
C LEU A 13 43.25 -17.39 -36.30
N THR A 14 43.88 -17.89 -35.23
CA THR A 14 43.20 -18.14 -33.97
C THR A 14 42.77 -16.78 -33.44
N ALA A 15 41.54 -16.37 -33.75
CA ALA A 15 40.87 -15.31 -33.03
C ALA A 15 40.81 -15.76 -31.57
N ILE A 16 41.69 -15.21 -30.73
CA ILE A 16 41.55 -15.29 -29.29
C ILE A 16 40.34 -14.42 -28.99
N VAL A 17 39.16 -15.03 -28.98
CA VAL A 17 37.96 -14.40 -28.44
C VAL A 17 38.25 -14.21 -26.96
N TYR A 18 38.51 -12.97 -26.56
CA TYR A 18 38.60 -12.64 -25.14
C TYR A 18 37.23 -12.94 -24.54
N ALA A 19 37.18 -13.91 -23.62
CA ALA A 19 35.97 -14.20 -22.87
C ALA A 19 35.60 -12.97 -22.03
N ASP A 20 34.45 -12.38 -22.34
CA ASP A 20 33.89 -11.28 -21.57
C ASP A 20 33.54 -11.75 -20.15
N VAL A 21 33.55 -10.80 -19.22
CA VAL A 21 33.16 -11.08 -17.83
C VAL A 21 31.66 -10.83 -17.71
N TRP A 22 30.88 -11.89 -17.53
CA TRP A 22 29.42 -11.83 -17.43
C TRP A 22 28.96 -11.87 -15.98
N LYS A 23 28.14 -10.90 -15.59
CA LYS A 23 27.49 -10.81 -14.27
C LYS A 23 26.02 -11.23 -14.37
N PHE A 24 25.56 -11.96 -13.35
CA PHE A 24 24.20 -12.46 -13.21
C PHE A 24 23.66 -12.10 -11.83
N ASN A 25 22.39 -11.67 -11.74
CA ASN A 25 21.70 -11.43 -10.49
C ASN A 25 20.35 -12.15 -10.48
N VAL A 26 20.04 -12.85 -9.38
CA VAL A 26 18.78 -13.56 -9.21
C VAL A 26 18.26 -13.47 -7.79
N VAL A 27 16.99 -13.14 -7.65
CA VAL A 27 16.24 -13.18 -6.40
C VAL A 27 15.71 -14.60 -6.21
N SER A 28 16.07 -15.22 -5.09
CA SER A 28 15.44 -16.49 -4.67
C SER A 28 14.05 -16.24 -4.11
N ILE A 29 13.10 -17.11 -4.44
CA ILE A 29 11.75 -17.15 -3.86
C ILE A 29 11.46 -18.49 -3.16
N LEU A 30 12.52 -19.26 -2.88
CA LEU A 30 12.46 -20.63 -2.37
C LEU A 30 12.47 -20.71 -0.84
N GLY A 31 12.63 -19.57 -0.15
CA GLY A 31 12.88 -19.53 1.28
C GLY A 31 14.35 -19.78 1.64
N THR A 32 14.67 -19.61 2.92
CA THR A 32 16.04 -19.61 3.46
C THR A 32 16.70 -20.99 3.41
N ALA A 33 15.92 -22.07 3.28
CA ALA A 33 16.40 -23.45 3.21
C ALA A 33 17.26 -23.74 1.98
N TYR A 34 17.15 -22.92 0.91
CA TYR A 34 17.84 -23.14 -0.35
C TYR A 34 18.79 -21.98 -0.69
N ASP A 35 19.91 -22.35 -1.31
CA ASP A 35 20.81 -21.44 -2.01
C ASP A 35 20.52 -21.49 -3.52
N VAL A 36 21.11 -20.57 -4.30
CA VAL A 36 20.98 -20.55 -5.77
C VAL A 36 22.35 -20.73 -6.43
N GLY A 37 22.38 -21.50 -7.52
CA GLY A 37 23.52 -21.67 -8.41
C GLY A 37 23.21 -21.21 -9.83
N LEU A 38 24.25 -20.87 -10.59
CA LEU A 38 24.19 -20.65 -12.03
C LEU A 38 24.69 -21.92 -12.75
N LYS A 39 23.84 -22.51 -13.60
CA LYS A 39 24.22 -23.56 -14.54
C LYS A 39 24.49 -22.94 -15.90
N TYR A 40 25.73 -23.05 -16.36
CA TYR A 40 26.19 -22.52 -17.65
C TYR A 40 27.17 -23.53 -18.28
N GLU A 41 26.96 -23.89 -19.55
CA GLU A 41 27.76 -24.92 -20.25
C GLU A 41 27.91 -26.23 -19.46
N ASN A 42 26.80 -26.72 -18.87
CA ASN A 42 26.74 -27.89 -18.00
C ASN A 42 27.58 -27.82 -16.71
N LYS A 43 28.18 -26.67 -16.40
CA LYS A 43 28.87 -26.41 -15.13
C LYS A 43 27.97 -25.62 -14.19
N VAL A 44 27.86 -26.08 -12.96
CA VAL A 44 27.17 -25.35 -11.88
C VAL A 44 28.18 -24.55 -11.08
N THR A 45 27.90 -23.25 -10.91
CA THR A 45 28.66 -22.34 -10.06
C THR A 45 27.75 -21.83 -8.96
N LYS A 46 28.09 -22.10 -7.70
CA LYS A 46 27.34 -21.57 -6.55
C LYS A 46 27.38 -20.04 -6.56
N MET A 47 26.23 -19.40 -6.40
CA MET A 47 26.13 -17.94 -6.32
C MET A 47 26.21 -17.49 -4.85
N THR A 48 26.55 -16.22 -4.62
CA THR A 48 26.65 -15.64 -3.27
C THR A 48 25.59 -14.56 -3.06
N SER A 49 25.12 -14.40 -1.83
CA SER A 49 24.11 -13.39 -1.48
C SER A 49 24.64 -12.50 -0.36
N GLU A 50 24.96 -11.26 -0.68
CA GLU A 50 25.30 -10.24 0.33
C GLU A 50 24.04 -9.61 0.94
N VAL A 51 22.99 -9.43 0.12
CA VAL A 51 21.69 -8.91 0.55
C VAL A 51 20.63 -9.94 0.17
N TYR A 52 20.32 -10.85 1.09
CA TYR A 52 19.34 -11.92 0.84
C TYR A 52 17.94 -11.33 0.53
N PRO A 53 17.20 -11.87 -0.46
CA PRO A 53 17.45 -13.09 -1.25
C PRO A 53 18.14 -12.85 -2.60
N LEU A 54 18.86 -11.74 -2.79
CA LEU A 54 19.57 -11.45 -4.04
C LEU A 54 20.91 -12.19 -4.10
N TYR A 55 21.01 -13.14 -5.01
CA TYR A 55 22.24 -13.87 -5.33
C TYR A 55 22.92 -13.26 -6.55
N THR A 56 24.24 -13.15 -6.51
CA THR A 56 25.08 -12.65 -7.61
C THR A 56 26.20 -13.63 -7.92
N VAL A 57 26.58 -13.73 -9.18
CA VAL A 57 27.81 -14.41 -9.62
C VAL A 57 28.38 -13.72 -10.84
N THR A 58 29.68 -13.86 -11.03
CA THR A 58 30.38 -13.44 -12.23
C THR A 58 31.15 -14.62 -12.80
N ILE A 59 31.02 -14.86 -14.10
CA ILE A 59 31.74 -15.90 -14.83
C ILE A 59 32.41 -15.31 -16.07
N ARG A 60 33.30 -16.06 -16.69
CA ARG A 60 33.79 -15.74 -18.03
C ARG A 60 32.84 -16.32 -19.07
N SER A 61 32.52 -15.54 -20.10
CA SER A 61 31.67 -15.98 -21.21
C SER A 61 32.31 -17.17 -21.93
N GLY A 62 31.47 -18.08 -22.37
CA GLY A 62 31.82 -19.23 -23.18
C GLY A 62 31.25 -19.13 -24.59
N SER A 63 30.94 -20.28 -25.15
CA SER A 63 30.45 -20.49 -26.52
C SER A 63 28.95 -20.27 -26.69
N THR A 64 28.17 -20.30 -25.59
CA THR A 64 26.72 -20.12 -25.60
C THR A 64 26.29 -18.89 -24.80
N THR A 65 25.12 -18.34 -25.09
CA THR A 65 24.46 -17.33 -24.25
C THR A 65 23.42 -17.93 -23.33
N GLU A 66 23.19 -19.24 -23.40
CA GLU A 66 22.12 -19.91 -22.67
C GLU A 66 22.54 -20.30 -21.25
N TYR A 67 21.65 -20.09 -20.28
CA TYR A 67 21.89 -20.44 -18.89
C TYR A 67 20.60 -20.78 -18.15
N HIS A 68 20.76 -21.41 -16.99
CA HIS A 68 19.69 -21.72 -16.04
C HIS A 68 20.15 -21.42 -14.61
N TYR A 69 19.23 -21.01 -13.77
CA TYR A 69 19.42 -21.06 -12.32
C TYR A 69 19.03 -22.43 -11.76
N VAL A 70 19.75 -22.85 -10.73
CA VAL A 70 19.49 -24.09 -10.00
C VAL A 70 19.27 -23.80 -8.51
N ALA A 71 18.32 -24.46 -7.90
CA ALA A 71 18.17 -24.50 -6.45
C ALA A 71 19.17 -25.49 -5.86
N MET A 72 19.85 -25.09 -4.78
CA MET A 72 20.84 -25.90 -4.09
C MET A 72 20.46 -26.08 -2.63
N ASP A 73 20.69 -27.26 -2.07
CA ASP A 73 20.63 -27.45 -0.62
C ASP A 73 21.82 -26.75 0.07
N LYS A 74 21.79 -26.69 1.42
CA LYS A 74 22.88 -26.07 2.20
C LYS A 74 24.22 -26.82 2.11
N SER A 75 24.20 -28.07 1.67
CA SER A 75 25.40 -28.88 1.39
C SER A 75 26.01 -28.56 0.02
N GLY A 76 25.31 -27.80 -0.83
CA GLY A 76 25.75 -27.42 -2.16
C GLY A 76 25.35 -28.42 -3.26
N ASN A 77 24.44 -29.35 -3.00
CA ASN A 77 23.90 -30.23 -4.02
C ASN A 77 22.75 -29.55 -4.77
N VAL A 78 22.69 -29.74 -6.09
CA VAL A 78 21.55 -29.28 -6.89
C VAL A 78 20.34 -30.16 -6.56
N VAL A 79 19.25 -29.52 -6.13
CA VAL A 79 17.98 -30.20 -5.79
C VAL A 79 16.88 -29.93 -6.82
N ALA A 80 16.97 -28.83 -7.56
CA ALA A 80 16.09 -28.53 -8.68
C ALA A 80 16.77 -27.60 -9.69
N GLU A 81 16.38 -27.71 -10.95
CA GLU A 81 16.74 -26.78 -12.02
C GLU A 81 15.49 -25.99 -12.42
N GLU A 82 15.63 -24.69 -12.67
CA GLU A 82 14.50 -23.90 -13.11
C GLU A 82 13.99 -24.38 -14.48
N LYS A 83 12.69 -24.24 -14.71
CA LYS A 83 12.06 -24.70 -15.96
C LYS A 83 12.26 -23.74 -17.13
N ILE A 84 12.78 -22.55 -16.85
CA ILE A 84 12.93 -21.46 -17.80
C ILE A 84 14.33 -21.52 -18.41
N LYS A 85 14.39 -21.52 -19.73
CA LYS A 85 15.63 -21.34 -20.48
C LYS A 85 15.90 -19.85 -20.65
N ARG A 86 17.05 -19.37 -20.15
CA ARG A 86 17.44 -17.96 -20.23
C ARG A 86 18.50 -17.73 -21.29
N VAL A 87 18.56 -16.50 -21.78
CA VAL A 87 19.54 -16.04 -22.78
C VAL A 87 20.19 -14.77 -22.28
N TYR A 88 21.50 -14.80 -22.11
CA TYR A 88 22.31 -13.68 -21.67
C TYR A 88 22.29 -12.58 -22.73
N ASN A 89 22.11 -11.33 -22.29
CA ASN A 89 22.18 -10.15 -23.14
C ASN A 89 22.77 -8.96 -22.36
N SER A 90 22.93 -7.82 -23.03
CA SER A 90 23.53 -6.61 -22.45
C SER A 90 22.78 -6.06 -21.24
N ASN A 91 21.50 -6.41 -21.05
CA ASN A 91 20.70 -5.97 -19.91
C ASN A 91 20.76 -6.93 -18.71
N THR A 92 21.11 -8.21 -18.91
CA THR A 92 21.24 -9.22 -17.85
C THR A 92 22.04 -8.75 -16.62
N PRO A 93 23.21 -8.07 -16.73
CA PRO A 93 23.97 -7.66 -15.54
C PRO A 93 23.30 -6.54 -14.72
N ASN A 94 22.32 -5.83 -15.31
CA ASN A 94 21.66 -4.66 -14.73
C ASN A 94 20.26 -4.96 -14.18
N ILE A 95 19.79 -6.19 -14.31
CA ILE A 95 18.48 -6.60 -13.81
C ILE A 95 18.63 -7.65 -12.70
N ASN A 96 17.69 -7.62 -11.78
CA ASN A 96 17.46 -8.65 -10.78
C ASN A 96 16.42 -9.61 -11.32
N GLU A 97 16.87 -10.70 -11.92
CA GLU A 97 15.97 -11.79 -12.34
C GLU A 97 15.36 -12.46 -11.12
N VAL A 98 14.30 -13.24 -11.31
CA VAL A 98 13.65 -13.98 -10.21
C VAL A 98 13.66 -15.46 -10.56
N TYR A 99 14.11 -16.30 -9.63
CA TYR A 99 14.24 -17.73 -9.84
C TYR A 99 12.93 -18.34 -10.36
N ASN A 100 13.01 -19.05 -11.49
CA ASN A 100 11.88 -19.73 -12.12
C ASN A 100 10.67 -18.80 -12.41
N ARG A 101 10.95 -17.52 -12.69
CA ARG A 101 10.01 -16.54 -13.26
C ARG A 101 10.57 -15.91 -14.51
N THR A 102 9.70 -15.68 -15.48
CA THR A 102 10.07 -15.05 -16.74
C THR A 102 10.34 -13.57 -16.49
N THR A 103 11.48 -13.07 -16.97
CA THR A 103 11.77 -11.63 -16.97
C THR A 103 10.90 -10.95 -18.04
N LYS A 104 9.71 -10.51 -17.66
CA LYS A 104 8.75 -9.88 -18.59
C LYS A 104 8.95 -8.38 -18.68
N THR A 105 8.92 -7.84 -19.89
CA THR A 105 8.67 -6.42 -20.14
C THR A 105 7.23 -6.25 -20.56
N VAL A 106 6.33 -6.05 -19.58
CA VAL A 106 4.91 -5.82 -19.86
C VAL A 106 4.66 -4.31 -19.93
N ASN A 107 4.02 -3.85 -21.01
CA ASN A 107 3.47 -2.51 -21.03
C ASN A 107 2.09 -2.54 -20.35
N VAL A 108 1.98 -1.92 -19.17
CA VAL A 108 0.71 -1.78 -18.47
C VAL A 108 0.20 -0.35 -18.70
N PRO A 109 -0.80 -0.15 -19.58
CA PRO A 109 -1.30 1.19 -19.89
C PRO A 109 -1.96 1.81 -18.66
N SER A 110 -1.99 3.14 -18.58
CA SER A 110 -2.92 3.80 -17.66
C SER A 110 -4.36 3.59 -18.13
N LEU A 111 -5.32 3.55 -17.21
CA LEU A 111 -6.72 3.68 -17.58
C LEU A 111 -6.96 5.02 -18.32
N PRO A 112 -7.89 5.07 -19.28
CA PRO A 112 -8.36 6.33 -19.86
C PRO A 112 -8.73 7.32 -18.77
N ARG A 113 -8.32 8.59 -18.90
CA ARG A 113 -8.52 9.61 -17.87
C ARG A 113 -9.87 10.30 -18.07
N ALA A 114 -10.83 10.04 -17.18
CA ALA A 114 -12.14 10.69 -17.22
C ALA A 114 -12.08 12.16 -16.82
N PHE A 115 -11.21 12.50 -15.85
CA PHE A 115 -11.01 13.87 -15.36
C PHE A 115 -9.54 14.17 -15.04
N ASN A 116 -9.18 15.44 -15.14
CA ASN A 116 -7.87 15.89 -14.66
C ASN A 116 -7.76 15.75 -13.13
N PRO A 117 -6.57 15.40 -12.62
CA PRO A 117 -6.29 15.42 -11.18
C PRO A 117 -6.62 16.79 -10.57
N ILE A 118 -7.26 16.78 -9.40
CA ILE A 118 -7.57 18.00 -8.62
C ILE A 118 -6.33 18.47 -7.82
N TYR A 119 -5.40 17.55 -7.58
CA TYR A 119 -4.19 17.72 -6.77
C TYR A 119 -2.94 17.27 -7.55
N PRO A 120 -1.73 17.71 -7.16
CA PRO A 120 -0.49 17.44 -7.90
C PRO A 120 -0.21 15.96 -8.17
N GLY A 121 -0.57 15.07 -7.24
CA GLY A 121 -0.45 13.62 -7.45
C GLY A 121 0.91 13.02 -7.07
N GLY A 122 1.87 13.82 -6.59
CA GLY A 122 3.17 13.35 -6.12
C GLY A 122 4.24 14.44 -6.09
N SER A 123 5.46 14.05 -5.73
CA SER A 123 6.65 14.92 -5.65
C SER A 123 7.86 14.25 -6.31
N ALA A 124 8.98 14.96 -6.50
CA ALA A 124 10.20 14.36 -7.06
C ALA A 124 10.69 13.10 -6.32
N LYS A 125 10.51 13.01 -4.98
CA LYS A 125 10.93 11.83 -4.20
C LYS A 125 9.79 10.85 -3.94
N TYR A 126 8.53 11.28 -4.11
CA TYR A 126 7.33 10.47 -3.92
C TYR A 126 6.57 10.38 -5.24
N GLN A 127 7.06 9.50 -6.11
CA GLN A 127 6.39 9.14 -7.34
C GLN A 127 5.42 7.97 -7.10
N ASP A 128 4.43 7.84 -7.98
CA ASP A 128 3.57 6.66 -8.02
C ASP A 128 4.41 5.39 -8.16
N PHE A 129 3.91 4.29 -7.59
CA PHE A 129 4.50 2.99 -7.89
C PHE A 129 4.38 2.66 -9.39
N PRO A 130 5.41 2.04 -10.00
CA PRO A 130 5.35 1.62 -11.39
C PRO A 130 4.31 0.50 -11.57
N ARG A 131 3.45 0.63 -12.58
CA ARG A 131 2.36 -0.33 -12.85
C ARG A 131 2.82 -1.67 -13.42
N ASN A 132 4.05 -1.72 -13.94
CA ASN A 132 4.58 -2.84 -14.73
C ASN A 132 5.71 -3.61 -14.04
N GLN A 133 5.88 -3.45 -12.72
CA GLN A 133 6.95 -4.11 -11.98
C GLN A 133 6.39 -4.95 -10.83
N ILE A 134 7.09 -6.01 -10.47
CA ILE A 134 6.84 -6.81 -9.27
C ILE A 134 8.10 -6.76 -8.42
N TYR A 135 7.99 -6.21 -7.23
CA TYR A 135 9.10 -6.10 -6.29
C TYR A 135 9.29 -7.40 -5.51
N ASN A 136 10.40 -7.49 -4.78
CA ASN A 136 10.65 -8.59 -3.85
C ASN A 136 11.00 -7.99 -2.48
N LEU A 137 10.35 -8.47 -1.44
CA LEU A 137 10.61 -8.09 -0.06
C LEU A 137 11.00 -9.32 0.74
N TYR A 138 12.13 -9.21 1.43
CA TYR A 138 12.51 -10.11 2.49
C TYR A 138 12.67 -9.33 3.78
N ALA A 139 12.10 -9.86 4.86
CA ALA A 139 12.33 -9.35 6.20
C ALA A 139 12.91 -10.46 7.09
N SER A 140 14.08 -10.21 7.66
CA SER A 140 14.61 -11.02 8.77
C SER A 140 14.21 -10.32 10.06
N CYS A 141 13.25 -10.89 10.76
CA CYS A 141 12.62 -10.39 11.97
C CYS A 141 13.02 -11.24 13.18
N ASN A 142 12.91 -10.66 14.38
CA ASN A 142 13.03 -11.44 15.62
C ASN A 142 11.95 -12.53 15.67
N ASP A 143 12.38 -13.80 15.85
CA ASP A 143 11.51 -14.98 15.75
C ASP A 143 10.34 -14.93 16.74
N ASP A 144 10.62 -14.75 18.05
CA ASP A 144 9.57 -14.71 19.08
C ASP A 144 8.52 -13.63 18.82
N GLN A 145 8.95 -12.44 18.38
CA GLN A 145 8.05 -11.33 18.08
C GLN A 145 7.24 -11.58 16.81
N TYR A 146 7.84 -12.20 15.80
CA TYR A 146 7.16 -12.54 14.57
C TYR A 146 6.15 -13.67 14.79
N ASP A 147 6.50 -14.69 15.56
CA ASP A 147 5.63 -15.79 15.94
C ASP A 147 4.41 -15.30 16.73
N ASP A 148 4.58 -14.34 17.66
CA ASP A 148 3.47 -13.68 18.36
C ASP A 148 2.47 -13.07 17.36
N LEU A 149 2.98 -12.34 16.36
CA LEU A 149 2.12 -11.73 15.34
C LEU A 149 1.44 -12.81 14.45
N LYS A 150 2.21 -13.78 13.98
CA LYS A 150 1.76 -14.83 13.05
C LYS A 150 0.70 -15.74 13.67
N TYR A 151 0.93 -16.22 14.88
CA TYR A 151 0.05 -17.20 15.54
C TYR A 151 -0.99 -16.57 16.47
N SER A 152 -0.76 -15.34 16.93
CA SER A 152 -1.70 -14.61 17.80
C SER A 152 -2.11 -13.27 17.18
N PRO A 153 -2.76 -13.25 16.00
CA PRO A 153 -3.13 -12.00 15.34
C PRO A 153 -4.20 -11.20 16.12
N PHE A 154 -4.86 -11.84 17.10
CA PHE A 154 -5.76 -11.23 18.07
C PHE A 154 -5.42 -11.67 19.50
N GLY A 155 -5.61 -10.76 20.44
CA GLY A 155 -5.61 -11.05 21.88
C GLY A 155 -7.00 -11.43 22.41
N GLU A 156 -7.14 -11.38 23.73
CA GLU A 156 -8.41 -11.64 24.42
C GLU A 156 -9.55 -10.75 23.87
N GLY A 157 -10.73 -11.33 23.71
CA GLY A 157 -11.91 -10.60 23.22
C GLY A 157 -11.80 -10.11 21.77
N LYS A 158 -10.93 -10.73 20.94
CA LYS A 158 -10.67 -10.31 19.55
C LYS A 158 -10.14 -8.88 19.43
N THR A 159 -9.43 -8.42 20.46
CA THR A 159 -8.64 -7.19 20.38
C THR A 159 -7.48 -7.41 19.39
N LYS A 160 -7.21 -6.44 18.52
CA LYS A 160 -6.11 -6.55 17.54
C LYS A 160 -4.78 -6.69 18.29
N ASN A 161 -3.93 -7.62 17.85
CA ASN A 161 -2.54 -7.64 18.29
C ASN A 161 -1.77 -6.46 17.63
N GLU A 162 -1.48 -5.42 18.41
CA GLU A 162 -0.76 -4.22 17.96
C GLU A 162 0.73 -4.25 18.34
N ASN A 163 1.27 -5.43 18.70
CA ASN A 163 2.71 -5.64 18.88
C ASN A 163 3.47 -5.47 17.56
N PHE A 164 4.80 -5.62 17.63
CA PHE A 164 5.67 -5.50 16.47
C PHE A 164 6.87 -6.44 16.58
N ALA A 165 7.45 -6.77 15.43
CA ALA A 165 8.72 -7.48 15.33
C ALA A 165 9.79 -6.56 14.75
N ASN A 166 10.94 -6.47 15.41
CA ASN A 166 12.10 -5.76 14.86
C ASN A 166 12.68 -6.56 13.70
N CYS A 167 12.97 -5.89 12.58
CA CYS A 167 13.44 -6.57 11.36
C CYS A 167 14.56 -5.80 10.64
N THR A 168 15.40 -6.56 9.92
CA THR A 168 16.12 -6.06 8.75
C THR A 168 15.27 -6.32 7.53
N ILE A 169 14.96 -5.27 6.76
CA ILE A 169 14.09 -5.30 5.58
C ILE A 169 14.93 -5.05 4.33
N ASN A 170 14.90 -6.01 3.40
CA ASN A 170 15.49 -5.91 2.08
C ASN A 170 14.36 -5.78 1.04
N LEU A 171 14.33 -4.64 0.34
CA LEU A 171 13.46 -4.40 -0.81
C LEU A 171 14.30 -4.42 -2.08
N ILE A 172 14.01 -5.36 -2.98
CA ILE A 172 14.71 -5.54 -4.25
C ILE A 172 13.71 -5.27 -5.37
N THR A 173 13.97 -4.20 -6.13
CA THR A 173 13.22 -3.89 -7.36
C THR A 173 13.87 -4.63 -8.54
N PRO A 174 13.33 -4.54 -9.76
CA PRO A 174 13.97 -5.14 -10.94
C PRO A 174 15.40 -4.66 -11.21
N ASN A 175 15.84 -3.54 -10.64
CA ASN A 175 17.15 -2.93 -10.94
C ASN A 175 17.88 -2.34 -9.72
N GLU A 176 17.22 -2.21 -8.57
CA GLU A 176 17.78 -1.59 -7.37
C GLU A 176 17.58 -2.48 -6.14
N THR A 177 18.37 -2.23 -5.10
CA THR A 177 18.27 -2.94 -3.83
C THR A 177 18.41 -1.97 -2.67
N TYR A 178 17.53 -2.13 -1.68
CA TYR A 178 17.45 -1.29 -0.51
C TYR A 178 17.44 -2.15 0.74
N GLN A 179 18.38 -1.91 1.66
CA GLN A 179 18.37 -2.51 2.99
C GLN A 179 18.04 -1.44 4.03
N ARG A 180 17.15 -1.77 4.95
CA ARG A 180 16.69 -0.92 6.05
C ARG A 180 16.59 -1.72 7.33
N THR A 181 16.63 -1.04 8.46
CA THR A 181 16.13 -1.59 9.72
C THR A 181 14.73 -1.04 9.96
N GLY A 182 13.93 -1.73 10.76
CA GLY A 182 12.56 -1.30 10.98
C GLY A 182 11.77 -2.25 11.85
N ALA A 183 10.45 -2.08 11.81
CA ALA A 183 9.53 -2.91 12.55
C ALA A 183 8.36 -3.36 11.66
N LEU A 184 8.04 -4.65 11.74
CA LEU A 184 6.89 -5.31 11.14
C LEU A 184 5.68 -5.21 12.08
N TYR A 185 4.52 -4.94 11.51
CA TYR A 185 3.22 -4.93 12.20
C TYR A 185 2.17 -5.61 11.33
N LEU A 186 1.15 -6.18 11.97
CA LEU A 186 -0.09 -6.60 11.30
C LEU A 186 -0.92 -5.39 10.84
N VAL A 187 -1.73 -5.60 9.79
CA VAL A 187 -2.61 -4.59 9.20
C VAL A 187 -4.05 -5.07 9.19
N GLY A 188 -4.99 -4.14 9.39
CA GLY A 188 -6.44 -4.36 9.31
C GLY A 188 -7.03 -5.15 10.47
N TYR A 189 -8.35 -5.30 10.47
CA TYR A 189 -9.08 -6.19 11.37
C TYR A 189 -9.47 -7.49 10.63
N ASN A 190 -10.26 -7.39 9.56
CA ASN A 190 -10.73 -8.57 8.81
C ASN A 190 -9.59 -9.36 8.15
N SER A 191 -8.56 -8.69 7.66
CA SER A 191 -7.35 -9.32 7.10
C SER A 191 -6.59 -10.21 8.08
N ARG A 192 -6.79 -10.05 9.40
CA ARG A 192 -6.21 -10.90 10.45
C ARG A 192 -6.99 -12.19 10.69
N LEU A 193 -8.21 -12.28 10.15
CA LEU A 193 -9.04 -13.50 10.23
C LEU A 193 -8.60 -14.54 9.18
N TYR A 194 -7.90 -14.12 8.14
CA TYR A 194 -7.37 -14.99 7.11
C TYR A 194 -6.04 -15.61 7.51
N LYS A 195 -5.80 -16.83 7.03
CA LYS A 195 -4.50 -17.50 7.18
C LYS A 195 -3.39 -16.70 6.50
N LYS A 196 -3.64 -16.14 5.32
CA LYS A 196 -2.69 -15.25 4.65
C LYS A 196 -2.82 -13.82 5.19
N LEU A 197 -1.94 -13.46 6.12
CA LEU A 197 -1.97 -12.19 6.86
C LEU A 197 -1.44 -11.00 6.04
N SER A 198 -1.89 -9.78 6.38
CA SER A 198 -1.40 -8.52 5.77
C SER A 198 -0.46 -7.76 6.70
N TRP A 199 0.54 -7.10 6.11
CA TRP A 199 1.70 -6.59 6.85
C TRP A 199 2.00 -5.12 6.53
N LYS A 200 2.60 -4.41 7.49
CA LYS A 200 3.25 -3.12 7.25
C LYS A 200 4.63 -3.09 7.90
N PHE A 201 5.59 -2.50 7.21
CA PHE A 201 6.96 -2.31 7.66
C PHE A 201 7.21 -0.82 7.87
N LYS A 202 7.44 -0.40 9.11
CA LYS A 202 7.90 0.97 9.41
C LYS A 202 9.42 1.00 9.31
N LEU A 203 9.96 1.85 8.45
CA LEU A 203 11.38 1.88 8.10
C LEU A 203 12.16 2.93 8.90
N ASP A 204 13.42 2.65 9.21
CA ASP A 204 14.36 3.63 9.81
C ASP A 204 14.71 4.77 8.85
N LYS A 205 14.72 4.50 7.53
CA LYS A 205 14.92 5.50 6.47
C LYS A 205 13.95 5.27 5.32
N LYS A 206 13.53 6.37 4.68
CA LYS A 206 12.58 6.34 3.57
C LYS A 206 13.12 5.52 2.38
N ILE A 207 12.22 4.91 1.62
CA ILE A 207 12.45 4.38 0.26
C ILE A 207 11.36 4.99 -0.62
N PHE A 208 11.72 5.58 -1.77
CA PHE A 208 10.77 6.27 -2.66
C PHE A 208 9.86 7.27 -1.91
N GLY A 209 10.44 8.08 -1.01
CA GLY A 209 9.69 9.02 -0.17
C GLY A 209 8.85 8.39 0.96
N ARG A 210 8.70 7.06 0.99
CA ARG A 210 7.83 6.33 1.91
C ARG A 210 8.57 5.88 3.16
N LYS A 211 8.01 6.21 4.32
CA LYS A 211 8.48 5.74 5.63
C LYS A 211 7.89 4.37 6.02
N THR A 212 6.83 3.97 5.33
CA THR A 212 6.10 2.72 5.58
C THR A 212 5.90 1.99 4.25
N ILE A 213 6.19 0.69 4.24
CA ILE A 213 5.82 -0.23 3.16
C ILE A 213 4.64 -1.06 3.66
N LYS A 214 3.45 -0.89 3.08
CA LYS A 214 2.24 -1.62 3.46
C LYS A 214 1.93 -2.62 2.34
N VAL A 215 1.80 -3.89 2.70
CA VAL A 215 1.54 -4.99 1.76
C VAL A 215 0.25 -5.71 2.15
N ARG A 216 -0.71 -5.74 1.23
CA ARG A 216 -2.02 -6.38 1.41
C ARG A 216 -2.03 -7.77 0.78
N ALA A 217 -2.51 -8.75 1.52
CA ALA A 217 -2.56 -10.15 1.09
C ALA A 217 -3.60 -10.42 0.01
N LEU A 218 -4.68 -9.63 0.01
CA LEU A 218 -5.87 -9.79 -0.84
C LEU A 218 -6.43 -11.22 -0.77
N ALA A 219 -6.48 -11.79 0.44
CA ALA A 219 -6.76 -13.21 0.65
C ALA A 219 -8.17 -13.67 0.22
N SER A 220 -9.13 -12.75 0.16
CA SER A 220 -10.50 -13.00 -0.31
C SER A 220 -10.70 -12.74 -1.81
N ASP A 221 -9.69 -12.20 -2.51
CA ASP A 221 -9.83 -11.77 -3.91
C ASP A 221 -9.21 -12.82 -4.86
N PRO A 222 -10.01 -13.61 -5.60
CA PRO A 222 -9.49 -14.57 -6.58
C PRO A 222 -8.75 -13.91 -7.75
N THR A 223 -8.87 -12.59 -7.93
CA THR A 223 -8.16 -11.84 -8.97
C THR A 223 -6.89 -11.18 -8.49
N LEU A 224 -6.74 -10.96 -7.17
CA LEU A 224 -5.69 -10.10 -6.58
C LEU A 224 -5.61 -8.70 -7.25
N MET A 225 -6.71 -8.21 -7.83
CA MET A 225 -6.75 -7.03 -8.69
C MET A 225 -7.86 -6.03 -8.34
N ARG A 226 -8.86 -6.39 -7.51
CA ARG A 226 -10.00 -5.50 -7.19
C ARG A 226 -9.54 -4.17 -6.61
N ASP A 227 -8.70 -4.24 -5.58
CA ASP A 227 -8.11 -3.06 -4.93
C ASP A 227 -7.27 -2.20 -5.90
N LYS A 228 -6.51 -2.85 -6.78
CA LYS A 228 -5.69 -2.16 -7.79
C LYS A 228 -6.54 -1.50 -8.87
N LEU A 229 -7.57 -2.17 -9.36
CA LEU A 229 -8.48 -1.63 -10.37
C LEU A 229 -9.28 -0.44 -9.80
N ALA A 230 -9.81 -0.58 -8.59
CA ALA A 230 -10.54 0.49 -7.92
C ALA A 230 -9.68 1.74 -7.70
N SER A 231 -8.46 1.58 -7.16
CA SER A 231 -7.54 2.71 -6.97
C SER A 231 -7.20 3.43 -8.29
N GLU A 232 -6.98 2.70 -9.38
CA GLU A 232 -6.74 3.31 -10.70
C GLU A 232 -7.99 3.99 -11.27
N LEU A 233 -9.20 3.51 -10.96
CA LEU A 233 -10.45 4.17 -11.35
C LEU A 233 -10.67 5.49 -10.58
N PHE A 234 -10.42 5.52 -9.28
CA PHE A 234 -10.40 6.78 -8.50
C PHE A 234 -9.41 7.79 -9.11
N ARG A 235 -8.22 7.32 -9.47
CA ARG A 235 -7.20 8.17 -10.11
C ARG A 235 -7.58 8.62 -11.52
N SER A 236 -8.26 7.79 -12.30
CA SER A 236 -8.85 8.18 -13.60
C SER A 236 -9.91 9.29 -13.44
N ALA A 237 -10.68 9.25 -12.36
CA ALA A 237 -11.60 10.31 -11.96
C ALA A 237 -10.89 11.54 -11.33
N GLY A 238 -9.57 11.54 -11.23
CA GLY A 238 -8.80 12.64 -10.64
C GLY A 238 -8.96 12.80 -9.13
N VAL A 239 -9.51 11.78 -8.45
CA VAL A 239 -9.62 11.71 -6.98
C VAL A 239 -8.25 11.30 -6.41
N PRO A 240 -7.70 12.05 -5.45
CA PRO A 240 -6.43 11.68 -4.83
C PRO A 240 -6.63 10.41 -3.96
N THR A 241 -5.89 9.35 -4.28
CA THR A 241 -5.81 8.14 -3.46
C THR A 241 -4.43 7.49 -3.65
N TYR A 242 -4.16 6.39 -2.95
CA TYR A 242 -2.87 5.71 -3.05
C TYR A 242 -2.61 5.15 -4.44
N SER A 243 -1.32 5.06 -4.76
CA SER A 243 -0.83 4.22 -5.84
C SER A 243 -0.44 2.84 -5.28
N GLY A 244 -0.30 1.86 -6.17
CA GLY A 244 0.14 0.52 -5.77
C GLY A 244 0.69 -0.33 -6.92
N THR A 245 1.48 -1.32 -6.55
CA THR A 245 2.05 -2.33 -7.46
C THR A 245 2.16 -3.68 -6.75
N TYR A 246 2.80 -4.67 -7.36
CA TYR A 246 2.89 -6.01 -6.75
C TYR A 246 4.24 -6.28 -6.10
N ILE A 247 4.23 -7.17 -5.12
CA ILE A 247 5.44 -7.56 -4.38
C ILE A 247 5.38 -9.02 -3.92
N ARG A 248 6.49 -9.73 -4.02
CA ARG A 248 6.68 -11.07 -3.43
C ARG A 248 7.21 -10.92 -2.03
N VAL A 249 6.58 -11.55 -1.05
CA VAL A 249 6.90 -11.36 0.37
C VAL A 249 7.45 -12.65 0.98
N MET A 250 8.60 -12.54 1.63
CA MET A 250 9.16 -13.56 2.52
C MET A 250 9.50 -12.91 3.86
N ILE A 251 9.18 -13.59 4.96
CA ILE A 251 9.49 -13.13 6.31
C ILE A 251 10.07 -14.32 7.07
N ASN A 252 11.31 -14.19 7.55
CA ASN A 252 12.09 -15.30 8.10
C ASN A 252 12.10 -16.48 7.12
N ASP A 253 11.61 -17.64 7.56
CA ASP A 253 11.57 -18.86 6.75
C ASP A 253 10.24 -19.01 5.97
N ASP A 254 9.25 -18.13 6.23
CA ASP A 254 7.94 -18.19 5.60
C ASP A 254 7.93 -17.49 4.24
N VAL A 255 7.43 -18.22 3.24
CA VAL A 255 7.17 -17.71 1.90
C VAL A 255 5.70 -17.33 1.79
N TRP A 256 5.38 -16.06 1.99
CA TRP A 256 4.00 -15.56 2.04
C TRP A 256 3.34 -15.40 0.67
N GLY A 257 4.13 -15.32 -0.41
CA GLY A 257 3.60 -15.25 -1.77
C GLY A 257 3.45 -13.82 -2.32
N LEU A 258 2.46 -13.61 -3.19
CA LEU A 258 2.24 -12.35 -3.90
C LEU A 258 1.31 -11.42 -3.11
N TYR A 259 1.68 -10.15 -3.00
CA TYR A 259 0.92 -9.10 -2.30
C TYR A 259 0.77 -7.86 -3.20
N ASN A 260 -0.21 -7.01 -2.87
CA ASN A 260 -0.28 -5.65 -3.38
C ASN A 260 0.46 -4.71 -2.41
N ILE A 261 1.48 -3.98 -2.87
CA ILE A 261 2.08 -2.87 -2.12
C ILE A 261 1.28 -1.60 -2.43
N VAL A 262 0.86 -0.90 -1.38
CA VAL A 262 0.02 0.30 -1.48
C VAL A 262 0.49 1.39 -0.54
N ASP A 263 0.29 2.66 -0.93
CA ASP A 263 0.64 3.77 -0.05
C ASP A 263 -0.19 3.77 1.25
N THR A 264 0.41 4.34 2.30
CA THR A 264 -0.34 4.72 3.50
C THR A 264 -0.73 6.18 3.38
N VAL A 265 -2.02 6.48 3.42
CA VAL A 265 -2.54 7.84 3.53
C VAL A 265 -2.19 8.34 4.93
N GLY A 266 -1.26 9.28 4.99
CA GLY A 266 -0.72 9.90 6.21
C GLY A 266 0.19 11.07 5.83
N GLY A 267 0.89 11.69 6.76
CA GLY A 267 1.54 13.00 6.56
C GLY A 267 2.49 13.08 5.37
N ASN A 268 3.36 12.08 5.19
CA ASN A 268 4.28 12.05 4.03
C ASN A 268 3.53 11.94 2.69
N TRP A 269 2.43 11.18 2.66
CA TRP A 269 1.60 11.05 1.47
C TRP A 269 0.82 12.34 1.22
N LEU A 270 0.28 12.97 2.27
CA LEU A 270 -0.44 14.25 2.16
C LEU A 270 0.48 15.36 1.63
N ALA A 271 1.65 15.55 2.23
CA ALA A 271 2.65 16.51 1.78
C ALA A 271 2.97 16.33 0.28
N SER A 272 3.23 15.09 -0.12
CA SER A 272 3.66 14.82 -1.49
C SER A 272 2.52 14.85 -2.50
N VAL A 273 1.40 14.18 -2.22
CA VAL A 273 0.33 13.92 -3.20
C VAL A 273 -0.70 15.05 -3.24
N ILE A 274 -1.02 15.63 -2.09
CA ILE A 274 -1.97 16.74 -1.99
C ILE A 274 -1.27 18.09 -2.22
N HIS A 275 -0.05 18.27 -1.71
CA HIS A 275 0.67 19.55 -1.79
C HIS A 275 1.82 19.58 -2.81
N GLY A 276 2.20 18.43 -3.39
CA GLY A 276 3.25 18.37 -4.41
C GLY A 276 4.68 18.51 -3.87
N ASN A 277 4.86 18.53 -2.55
CA ASN A 277 6.15 18.79 -1.92
C ASN A 277 6.30 17.99 -0.61
N ASP A 278 7.39 17.21 -0.50
CA ASP A 278 7.67 16.34 0.66
C ASP A 278 7.75 17.09 1.99
N ASP A 279 8.10 18.38 1.94
CA ASP A 279 8.31 19.25 3.09
C ASP A 279 7.15 20.25 3.29
N ALA A 280 6.03 20.05 2.58
CA ALA A 280 4.86 20.92 2.68
C ALA A 280 4.24 20.92 4.09
N HIS A 281 3.56 22.02 4.41
CA HIS A 281 2.77 22.13 5.63
C HIS A 281 1.50 21.28 5.50
N VAL A 282 1.44 20.18 6.25
CA VAL A 282 0.29 19.28 6.31
C VAL A 282 -0.62 19.68 7.48
N GLY A 283 -1.92 19.75 7.21
CA GLY A 283 -2.94 20.03 8.22
C GLY A 283 -3.36 18.79 9.01
N TYR A 284 -4.59 18.80 9.53
CA TYR A 284 -5.13 17.70 10.32
C TYR A 284 -5.66 16.58 9.43
N ASN A 285 -5.35 15.33 9.79
CA ASN A 285 -5.90 14.13 9.14
C ASN A 285 -6.60 13.25 10.17
N TYR A 286 -7.84 12.87 9.89
CA TYR A 286 -8.62 11.97 10.74
C TYR A 286 -8.99 10.71 9.96
N LYS A 287 -8.65 9.53 10.48
CA LYS A 287 -9.22 8.28 9.98
C LYS A 287 -10.59 8.08 10.57
N ILE A 288 -11.52 7.59 9.75
CA ILE A 288 -12.87 7.29 10.18
C ILE A 288 -13.09 5.79 10.33
N TYR A 289 -13.88 5.42 11.32
CA TYR A 289 -14.26 4.05 11.62
C TYR A 289 -15.75 3.99 11.95
N SER A 290 -16.41 2.98 11.44
CA SER A 290 -17.81 2.71 11.75
C SER A 290 -17.98 1.25 12.11
N SER A 291 -18.82 0.98 13.11
CA SER A 291 -19.16 -0.38 13.55
C SER A 291 -20.58 -0.71 13.08
N VAL A 292 -20.75 -1.04 11.81
CA VAL A 292 -22.07 -1.44 11.28
C VAL A 292 -22.51 -2.80 11.86
N PRO A 293 -23.82 -3.08 12.02
CA PRO A 293 -24.96 -2.18 11.84
C PRO A 293 -25.33 -1.43 13.12
N ASN A 294 -24.65 -1.67 14.25
CA ASN A 294 -25.10 -1.24 15.58
C ASN A 294 -24.48 0.09 16.05
N GLY A 295 -23.54 0.64 15.29
CA GLY A 295 -22.75 1.80 15.66
C GLY A 295 -21.65 1.46 16.68
N PRO A 296 -20.83 2.45 17.03
CA PRO A 296 -20.92 3.86 16.60
C PRO A 296 -20.56 4.06 15.13
N PHE A 297 -21.04 5.16 14.53
CA PHE A 297 -20.82 5.50 13.12
C PHE A 297 -20.10 6.84 12.99
N ALA A 298 -19.20 6.95 12.02
CA ALA A 298 -18.58 8.21 11.61
C ALA A 298 -19.55 9.07 10.76
N SER A 299 -20.74 9.37 11.27
CA SER A 299 -21.81 10.05 10.52
C SER A 299 -21.56 11.55 10.25
N LEU A 300 -20.47 12.10 10.77
CA LEU A 300 -20.09 13.52 10.71
C LEU A 300 -21.15 14.45 11.29
N ARG A 301 -21.92 13.97 12.27
CA ARG A 301 -22.73 14.85 13.12
C ARG A 301 -21.86 15.71 14.00
N TYR A 302 -22.34 16.92 14.27
CA TYR A 302 -21.73 17.80 15.26
C TYR A 302 -22.00 17.26 16.66
N LEU A 303 -20.93 16.97 17.41
CA LEU A 303 -21.01 16.42 18.77
C LEU A 303 -20.76 17.47 19.86
N GLY A 304 -20.66 18.74 19.49
CA GLY A 304 -20.18 19.81 20.36
C GLY A 304 -18.71 20.16 20.11
N GLU A 305 -18.20 21.11 20.89
CA GLU A 305 -16.79 21.58 20.84
C GLU A 305 -15.86 20.72 21.73
N ASP A 306 -16.43 19.83 22.54
CA ASP A 306 -15.66 18.98 23.46
C ASP A 306 -14.93 17.86 22.69
N PRO A 307 -13.59 17.84 22.67
CA PRO A 307 -12.82 16.82 21.95
C PRO A 307 -13.11 15.40 22.43
N ASP A 308 -13.43 15.24 23.71
CA ASP A 308 -13.74 13.94 24.33
C ASP A 308 -14.96 13.30 23.66
N SER A 309 -15.89 14.11 23.14
CA SER A 309 -17.07 13.61 22.42
C SER A 309 -16.69 12.92 21.11
N TYR A 310 -15.64 13.36 20.44
CA TYR A 310 -15.13 12.73 19.21
C TYR A 310 -14.23 11.54 19.52
N GLU A 311 -13.33 11.67 20.50
CA GLU A 311 -12.44 10.57 20.89
C GLU A 311 -13.23 9.38 21.44
N TYR A 312 -14.13 9.60 22.41
CA TYR A 312 -14.90 8.53 23.04
C TYR A 312 -16.03 8.00 22.16
N SER A 313 -16.34 8.65 21.03
CA SER A 313 -17.21 8.06 20.02
C SER A 313 -16.61 6.78 19.41
N GLY A 314 -15.28 6.62 19.46
CA GLY A 314 -14.56 5.52 18.81
C GLY A 314 -14.64 5.52 17.28
N SER A 315 -15.21 6.55 16.66
CA SER A 315 -15.44 6.63 15.21
C SER A 315 -14.36 7.43 14.47
N TYR A 316 -13.47 8.09 15.20
CA TYR A 316 -12.44 8.97 14.65
C TYR A 316 -11.10 8.74 15.33
N GLU A 317 -10.02 8.75 14.56
CA GLU A 317 -8.64 8.73 15.04
C GLU A 317 -7.88 9.89 14.40
N ALA A 318 -7.30 10.77 15.22
CA ALA A 318 -6.36 11.78 14.75
C ALA A 318 -5.06 11.10 14.30
N ASP A 319 -4.85 11.01 12.99
CA ASP A 319 -3.70 10.37 12.37
C ASP A 319 -2.56 11.35 12.09
N GLU A 320 -2.89 12.59 11.74
CA GLU A 320 -1.94 13.70 11.65
C GLU A 320 -2.50 14.94 12.35
N VAL A 321 -1.65 15.62 13.11
CA VAL A 321 -1.99 16.83 13.88
C VAL A 321 -1.12 17.97 13.39
N ASP A 322 -1.76 19.06 12.98
CA ASP A 322 -1.06 20.28 12.58
C ASP A 322 -0.48 21.00 13.80
N LYS A 323 0.85 20.97 13.92
CA LYS A 323 1.56 21.61 15.04
C LYS A 323 1.69 23.14 14.87
N ASN A 324 1.41 23.66 13.67
CA ASN A 324 1.51 25.08 13.36
C ASN A 324 0.16 25.79 13.53
N ASP A 325 -0.93 25.04 13.74
CA ASP A 325 -2.26 25.61 13.95
C ASP A 325 -2.44 26.14 15.37
N THR A 326 -2.12 27.42 15.57
CA THR A 326 -2.26 28.08 16.87
C THR A 326 -3.70 28.33 17.29
N GLN A 327 -4.69 28.11 16.41
CA GLN A 327 -6.12 28.26 16.75
C GLN A 327 -6.69 26.99 17.39
N ALA A 328 -6.06 25.83 17.17
CA ALA A 328 -6.57 24.54 17.61
C ALA A 328 -6.10 24.24 19.05
N PRO A 329 -7.00 24.21 20.05
CA PRO A 329 -6.63 23.87 21.42
C PRO A 329 -6.36 22.37 21.63
N ASN A 330 -6.74 21.51 20.69
CA ASN A 330 -6.59 20.05 20.76
C ASN A 330 -6.65 19.41 19.36
N GLU A 331 -6.40 18.11 19.28
CA GLU A 331 -6.35 17.32 18.05
C GLU A 331 -7.69 17.20 17.32
N PHE A 332 -8.84 17.26 18.00
CA PHE A 332 -10.18 17.12 17.41
C PHE A 332 -10.85 18.45 17.06
N TYR A 333 -10.22 19.60 17.38
CA TYR A 333 -10.77 20.93 17.11
C TYR A 333 -11.18 21.12 15.66
N ARG A 334 -10.34 20.71 14.69
CA ARG A 334 -10.66 20.88 13.27
C ARG A 334 -11.78 19.95 12.82
N LEU A 335 -11.92 18.77 13.40
CA LEU A 335 -13.06 17.88 13.15
C LEU A 335 -14.35 18.48 13.71
N ALA A 336 -14.34 18.99 14.95
CA ALA A 336 -15.50 19.63 15.57
C ALA A 336 -15.96 20.85 14.77
N ARG A 337 -15.00 21.67 14.32
CA ARG A 337 -15.27 22.81 13.44
C ARG A 337 -15.88 22.37 12.11
N PHE A 338 -15.40 21.29 11.50
CA PHE A 338 -15.94 20.78 10.24
C PHE A 338 -17.40 20.35 10.38
N THR A 339 -17.68 19.49 11.36
CA THR A 339 -19.03 18.98 11.60
C THR A 339 -19.98 20.10 12.00
N LYS A 340 -19.51 21.12 12.74
CA LYS A 340 -20.26 22.34 13.02
C LYS A 340 -20.58 23.15 11.76
N MET A 341 -19.58 23.44 10.92
CA MET A 341 -19.78 24.18 9.67
C MET A 341 -20.77 23.47 8.74
N PHE A 342 -20.68 22.14 8.67
CA PHE A 342 -21.63 21.34 7.93
C PHE A 342 -23.03 21.37 8.55
N GLU A 343 -23.15 21.23 9.88
CA GLU A 343 -24.45 21.35 10.57
C GLU A 343 -25.11 22.73 10.31
N ASP A 344 -24.34 23.82 10.43
CA ASP A 344 -24.81 25.19 10.17
C ASP A 344 -25.24 25.36 8.71
N TRP A 345 -24.51 24.78 7.75
CA TRP A 345 -24.91 24.74 6.34
C TRP A 345 -26.24 23.99 6.16
N THR A 346 -26.38 22.79 6.74
CA THR A 346 -27.65 22.02 6.64
C THR A 346 -28.83 22.76 7.25
N LYS A 347 -28.65 23.49 8.35
CA LYS A 347 -29.72 24.28 8.99
C LYS A 347 -30.11 25.49 8.15
N THR A 348 -29.12 26.19 7.59
CA THR A 348 -29.33 27.42 6.81
C THR A 348 -29.94 27.13 5.44
N TYR A 349 -29.44 26.10 4.75
CA TYR A 349 -29.77 25.81 3.36
C TYR A 349 -30.68 24.59 3.17
N LYS A 350 -31.32 24.09 4.23
CA LYS A 350 -32.13 22.84 4.22
C LYS A 350 -33.08 22.70 3.02
N ASN A 351 -33.74 23.79 2.64
CA ASN A 351 -34.71 23.84 1.55
C ASN A 351 -34.24 24.75 0.39
N ASP A 352 -33.00 25.23 0.42
CA ASP A 352 -32.43 26.09 -0.60
C ASP A 352 -31.72 25.23 -1.65
N GLN A 353 -32.30 25.18 -2.86
CA GLN A 353 -31.77 24.44 -4.01
C GLN A 353 -30.97 25.34 -4.96
N SER A 354 -30.63 26.56 -4.54
CA SER A 354 -29.92 27.53 -5.36
C SER A 354 -28.41 27.30 -5.39
N GLN A 355 -27.75 27.89 -6.39
CA GLN A 355 -26.29 27.89 -6.48
C GLN A 355 -25.62 28.51 -5.24
N ASN A 356 -26.30 29.41 -4.51
CA ASN A 356 -25.74 30.01 -3.30
C ASN A 356 -25.51 28.96 -2.20
N ALA A 357 -26.39 27.97 -2.06
CA ALA A 357 -26.22 26.88 -1.11
C ALA A 357 -24.98 26.04 -1.48
N VAL A 358 -24.83 25.68 -2.75
CA VAL A 358 -23.66 24.94 -3.27
C VAL A 358 -22.37 25.72 -3.02
N THR A 359 -22.34 27.00 -3.41
CA THR A 359 -21.16 27.86 -3.22
C THR A 359 -20.83 28.07 -1.74
N ALA A 360 -21.83 28.09 -0.84
CA ALA A 360 -21.59 28.16 0.60
C ALA A 360 -20.92 26.89 1.14
N LEU A 361 -21.32 25.71 0.66
CA LEU A 361 -20.68 24.43 1.01
C LEU A 361 -19.23 24.39 0.49
N GLU A 362 -19.02 24.79 -0.76
CA GLU A 362 -17.72 24.79 -1.42
C GLU A 362 -16.70 25.75 -0.78
N LYS A 363 -17.14 26.72 0.03
CA LYS A 363 -16.22 27.61 0.78
C LYS A 363 -15.37 26.85 1.79
N PHE A 364 -15.85 25.73 2.31
CA PHE A 364 -15.13 24.96 3.34
C PHE A 364 -14.95 23.49 2.98
N PHE A 365 -15.59 22.97 1.94
CA PHE A 365 -15.51 21.57 1.56
C PHE A 365 -15.14 21.40 0.08
N ASP A 366 -14.29 20.41 -0.23
CA ASP A 366 -13.97 20.01 -1.60
C ASP A 366 -15.07 19.11 -2.17
N LEU A 367 -16.20 19.72 -2.53
CA LEU A 367 -17.38 19.03 -3.03
C LEU A 367 -17.12 18.26 -4.32
N GLU A 368 -16.36 18.84 -5.27
CA GLU A 368 -16.09 18.20 -6.56
C GLU A 368 -15.28 16.89 -6.38
N SER A 369 -14.21 16.90 -5.57
CA SER A 369 -13.45 15.68 -5.29
C SER A 369 -14.33 14.61 -4.63
N PHE A 370 -15.20 15.02 -3.71
CA PHE A 370 -16.12 14.13 -3.01
C PHE A 370 -17.15 13.49 -3.95
N LEU A 371 -17.78 14.26 -4.85
CA LEU A 371 -18.75 13.71 -5.81
C LEU A 371 -18.09 12.71 -6.77
N ARG A 372 -16.86 12.97 -7.20
CA ARG A 372 -16.10 12.00 -8.01
C ARG A 372 -15.78 10.73 -7.24
N GLN A 373 -15.46 10.83 -5.95
CA GLN A 373 -15.31 9.67 -5.08
C GLN A 373 -16.62 8.86 -5.02
N LEU A 374 -17.75 9.51 -4.71
CA LEU A 374 -19.06 8.86 -4.60
C LEU A 374 -19.45 8.13 -5.89
N VAL A 375 -19.19 8.71 -7.05
CA VAL A 375 -19.47 8.05 -8.33
C VAL A 375 -18.68 6.76 -8.48
N ILE A 376 -17.39 6.76 -8.16
CA ILE A 376 -16.58 5.54 -8.22
C ILE A 376 -17.10 4.51 -7.21
N GLU A 377 -17.40 4.92 -5.96
CA GLU A 377 -17.96 4.01 -4.96
C GLU A 377 -19.28 3.36 -5.41
N SER A 378 -20.15 4.11 -6.10
CA SER A 378 -21.40 3.57 -6.69
C SER A 378 -21.16 2.60 -7.84
N LEU A 379 -20.24 2.94 -8.75
CA LEU A 379 -19.92 2.11 -9.91
C LEU A 379 -19.20 0.82 -9.52
N THR A 380 -18.31 0.87 -8.54
CA THR A 380 -17.58 -0.32 -8.05
C THR A 380 -18.32 -1.08 -6.96
N PHE A 381 -19.43 -0.52 -6.45
CA PHE A 381 -20.16 -1.04 -5.29
C PHE A 381 -19.23 -1.28 -4.10
N ALA A 382 -18.63 -0.18 -3.64
CA ALA A 382 -17.65 -0.16 -2.57
C ALA A 382 -18.34 -0.33 -1.21
N TYR A 383 -18.69 -1.56 -0.85
CA TYR A 383 -19.70 -1.87 0.16
C TYR A 383 -19.30 -1.50 1.60
N ASP A 384 -18.03 -1.23 1.89
CA ASP A 384 -17.55 -0.79 3.21
C ASP A 384 -16.81 0.56 3.17
N ASN A 385 -16.83 1.25 2.02
CA ASN A 385 -16.31 2.60 1.86
C ASN A 385 -17.29 3.68 2.37
N PHE A 386 -16.98 4.94 2.07
CA PHE A 386 -17.58 6.08 2.74
C PHE A 386 -19.09 6.15 2.59
N TRP A 387 -19.62 5.97 1.39
CA TRP A 387 -21.06 6.05 1.14
C TRP A 387 -21.82 4.96 1.88
N ALA A 388 -21.37 3.71 1.75
CA ALA A 388 -22.08 2.56 2.30
C ALA A 388 -21.94 2.45 3.82
N GLN A 389 -20.73 2.46 4.35
CA GLN A 389 -20.50 2.17 5.78
C GLN A 389 -19.80 3.29 6.53
N LEU A 390 -19.54 4.44 5.91
CA LEU A 390 -18.81 5.55 6.54
C LEU A 390 -17.44 5.06 7.06
N GLY A 391 -16.77 4.24 6.25
CA GLY A 391 -15.46 3.65 6.52
C GLY A 391 -14.46 3.95 5.41
N ASN A 392 -13.26 3.38 5.52
CA ASN A 392 -12.26 3.33 4.45
C ASN A 392 -12.02 4.72 3.78
N SER A 393 -11.89 5.75 4.61
CA SER A 393 -11.64 7.14 4.20
C SER A 393 -11.00 7.96 5.30
N ALA A 394 -10.31 9.02 4.92
CA ALA A 394 -9.79 10.03 5.84
C ALA A 394 -10.47 11.37 5.62
N ILE A 395 -10.61 12.17 6.69
CA ILE A 395 -11.02 13.56 6.63
C ILE A 395 -9.74 14.39 6.78
N TYR A 396 -9.37 15.11 5.72
CA TYR A 396 -8.20 15.96 5.72
C TYR A 396 -8.59 17.44 5.72
N TYR A 397 -8.08 18.21 6.66
CA TYR A 397 -8.11 19.67 6.61
C TYR A 397 -6.88 20.19 5.89
N ASN A 398 -7.07 20.75 4.70
CA ASN A 398 -6.01 21.32 3.88
C ASN A 398 -5.76 22.79 4.30
N PRO A 399 -4.61 23.13 4.92
CA PRO A 399 -4.35 24.46 5.43
C PRO A 399 -4.08 25.49 4.33
N GLU A 400 -3.56 25.07 3.17
CA GLU A 400 -3.30 25.95 2.02
C GLU A 400 -4.59 26.39 1.33
N LYS A 401 -5.55 25.48 1.20
CA LYS A 401 -6.85 25.77 0.59
C LYS A 401 -7.90 26.24 1.60
N ASN A 402 -7.65 26.06 2.90
CA ASN A 402 -8.62 26.25 3.99
C ASN A 402 -9.94 25.48 3.73
N LYS A 403 -9.83 24.22 3.28
CA LYS A 403 -10.96 23.33 2.98
C LYS A 403 -10.75 21.93 3.55
N TYR A 404 -11.86 21.26 3.84
CA TYR A 404 -11.91 19.86 4.21
C TYR A 404 -12.09 18.97 2.97
N GLN A 405 -11.49 17.80 3.01
CA GLN A 405 -11.51 16.79 1.96
C GLN A 405 -11.85 15.42 2.57
N ILE A 406 -12.61 14.60 1.85
CA ILE A 406 -12.67 13.15 2.12
C ILE A 406 -11.72 12.46 1.14
N ILE A 407 -10.85 11.60 1.67
CA ILE A 407 -9.81 10.91 0.90
C ILE A 407 -10.05 9.42 1.02
N PRO A 408 -10.45 8.74 -0.07
CA PRO A 408 -10.76 7.32 -0.03
C PRO A 408 -9.48 6.48 0.01
N TYR A 409 -9.51 5.36 0.72
CA TYR A 409 -8.47 4.35 0.75
C TYR A 409 -9.10 3.00 1.06
N ASP A 410 -8.42 1.89 0.78
CA ASP A 410 -8.86 0.53 1.10
C ASP A 410 -10.07 0.11 0.25
N PHE A 411 -9.78 -0.55 -0.86
CA PHE A 411 -10.76 -0.85 -1.92
C PHE A 411 -10.91 -2.35 -2.17
N ASP A 412 -10.55 -3.20 -1.20
CA ASP A 412 -10.75 -4.63 -1.35
C ASP A 412 -12.24 -5.02 -1.35
N GLY A 413 -13.11 -4.24 -0.73
CA GLY A 413 -14.58 -4.38 -0.77
C GLY A 413 -15.27 -3.92 -2.06
N THR A 414 -14.62 -4.02 -3.23
CA THR A 414 -15.17 -3.57 -4.52
C THR A 414 -15.40 -4.72 -5.51
N PHE A 415 -16.36 -4.58 -6.43
CA PHE A 415 -16.70 -5.54 -7.49
C PHE A 415 -17.24 -6.91 -7.01
N PHE A 416 -17.67 -7.02 -5.75
CA PHE A 416 -18.28 -8.24 -5.21
C PHE A 416 -19.81 -8.25 -5.32
N GLY A 417 -20.44 -7.08 -5.44
CA GLY A 417 -21.89 -6.93 -5.30
C GLY A 417 -22.32 -6.96 -3.83
N SER A 418 -23.60 -7.23 -3.58
CA SER A 418 -24.15 -7.25 -2.21
C SER A 418 -23.73 -8.45 -1.38
N CYS A 419 -23.20 -9.51 -2.01
CA CYS A 419 -22.98 -10.83 -1.39
C CYS A 419 -24.22 -11.30 -0.61
N ASP A 420 -25.41 -11.08 -1.18
CA ASP A 420 -26.71 -11.41 -0.58
C ASP A 420 -26.97 -10.78 0.80
N SER A 421 -26.22 -9.72 1.15
CA SER A 421 -26.40 -9.00 2.39
C SER A 421 -27.78 -8.30 2.42
N PRO A 422 -28.57 -8.47 3.50
CA PRO A 422 -29.88 -7.84 3.64
C PRO A 422 -29.81 -6.32 3.80
N TYR A 423 -28.61 -5.74 3.93
CA TYR A 423 -28.39 -4.29 3.99
C TYR A 423 -28.52 -3.60 2.63
N TYR A 424 -28.50 -4.37 1.55
CA TYR A 424 -28.59 -3.85 0.19
C TYR A 424 -29.90 -4.32 -0.45
N ALA A 425 -30.49 -3.45 -1.27
CA ALA A 425 -31.68 -3.81 -2.03
C ALA A 425 -31.35 -4.92 -3.05
N SER A 426 -32.31 -5.79 -3.37
CA SER A 426 -32.08 -6.91 -4.30
C SER A 426 -31.81 -6.45 -5.73
N ASP A 427 -32.24 -5.24 -6.09
CA ASP A 427 -32.02 -4.58 -7.39
C ASP A 427 -30.78 -3.68 -7.40
N TYR A 428 -29.88 -3.82 -6.41
CA TYR A 428 -28.68 -3.00 -6.24
C TYR A 428 -27.84 -2.86 -7.52
N ILE A 429 -27.84 -3.86 -8.40
CA ILE A 429 -27.07 -3.83 -9.65
C ILE A 429 -27.56 -2.73 -10.61
N THR A 430 -28.84 -2.36 -10.54
CA THR A 430 -29.48 -1.34 -11.37
C THR A 430 -29.57 0.03 -10.70
N ASP A 431 -29.55 0.08 -9.37
CA ASP A 431 -29.65 1.33 -8.62
C ASP A 431 -28.29 2.03 -8.52
N CYS A 432 -28.11 3.17 -9.17
CA CYS A 432 -26.83 3.89 -9.23
C CYS A 432 -26.73 5.11 -8.30
N ILE A 433 -27.80 5.42 -7.57
CA ILE A 433 -27.91 6.63 -6.75
C ILE A 433 -28.28 6.32 -5.29
N SER A 434 -29.17 5.35 -5.08
CA SER A 434 -29.71 4.96 -3.78
C SER A 434 -29.15 3.63 -3.28
N TRP A 435 -28.15 3.07 -3.97
CA TRP A 435 -27.63 1.71 -3.73
C TRP A 435 -27.21 1.45 -2.28
N ALA A 436 -26.74 2.50 -1.60
CA ALA A 436 -26.29 2.47 -0.22
C ALA A 436 -27.38 2.90 0.77
N ASP A 437 -28.63 3.18 0.36
CA ASP A 437 -29.63 3.84 1.21
C ASP A 437 -29.96 3.08 2.50
N ASN A 438 -29.90 1.74 2.46
CA ASN A 438 -30.28 0.85 3.56
C ASN A 438 -29.10 0.32 4.40
N THR A 439 -27.87 0.79 4.18
CA THR A 439 -26.66 0.20 4.77
C THR A 439 -26.38 0.62 6.22
N ALA A 440 -26.07 1.90 6.43
CA ALA A 440 -25.81 2.49 7.73
C ALA A 440 -27.01 3.33 8.20
N VAL A 441 -27.37 3.19 9.47
CA VAL A 441 -28.56 3.84 10.06
C VAL A 441 -28.50 5.37 9.98
N ASP A 442 -27.30 5.95 10.05
CA ASP A 442 -27.11 7.40 10.10
C ASP A 442 -26.08 7.90 9.07
N LYS A 443 -26.51 8.07 7.82
CA LYS A 443 -25.69 8.70 6.74
C LYS A 443 -25.96 10.19 6.61
N TYR A 444 -25.95 10.90 7.74
CA TYR A 444 -26.28 12.32 7.84
C TYR A 444 -25.54 13.18 6.79
N PHE A 445 -24.24 12.99 6.61
CA PHE A 445 -23.44 13.78 5.67
C PHE A 445 -23.88 13.60 4.21
N VAL A 446 -23.84 12.35 3.71
CA VAL A 446 -24.19 12.04 2.32
C VAL A 446 -25.65 12.41 2.03
N ASN A 447 -26.58 12.07 2.93
CA ASN A 447 -28.00 12.30 2.72
C ASN A 447 -28.34 13.80 2.63
N ASN A 448 -27.66 14.70 3.35
CA ASN A 448 -27.92 16.13 3.22
C ASN A 448 -27.32 16.72 1.93
N ILE A 449 -26.18 16.20 1.46
CA ILE A 449 -25.56 16.63 0.19
C ILE A 449 -26.40 16.15 -1.00
N MET A 450 -26.78 14.87 -1.02
CA MET A 450 -27.49 14.23 -2.14
C MET A 450 -28.98 14.60 -2.21
N ARG A 451 -29.48 15.42 -1.29
CA ARG A 451 -30.82 16.04 -1.36
C ARG A 451 -30.87 17.29 -2.23
N HIS A 452 -29.71 17.80 -2.65
CA HIS A 452 -29.63 19.03 -3.42
C HIS A 452 -29.60 18.73 -4.93
N GLU A 453 -30.58 19.22 -5.69
CA GLU A 453 -30.80 18.87 -7.11
C GLU A 453 -29.61 19.23 -8.01
N LEU A 454 -29.01 20.41 -7.83
CA LEU A 454 -27.79 20.80 -8.56
C LEU A 454 -26.59 19.87 -8.27
N ILE A 455 -26.47 19.39 -7.03
CA ILE A 455 -25.40 18.46 -6.63
C ILE A 455 -25.66 17.07 -7.25
N VAL A 456 -26.89 16.58 -7.20
CA VAL A 456 -27.30 15.33 -7.86
C VAL A 456 -27.06 15.40 -9.37
N THR A 457 -27.43 16.51 -10.00
CA THR A 457 -27.17 16.75 -11.43
C THR A 457 -25.67 16.70 -11.73
N ARG A 458 -24.83 17.31 -10.87
CA ARG A 458 -23.37 17.26 -11.02
C ARG A 458 -22.83 15.83 -10.86
N TYR A 459 -23.34 15.07 -9.88
CA TYR A 459 -23.01 13.65 -9.69
C TYR A 459 -23.33 12.81 -10.94
N GLN A 460 -24.52 12.99 -11.53
CA GLN A 460 -24.94 12.29 -12.75
C GLN A 460 -24.04 12.64 -13.94
N GLN A 461 -23.66 13.92 -14.11
CA GLN A 461 -22.72 14.35 -15.14
C GLN A 461 -21.34 13.69 -14.98
N ILE A 462 -20.85 13.61 -13.74
CA ILE A 462 -19.58 12.95 -13.42
C ILE A 462 -19.65 11.46 -13.75
N MET A 463 -20.74 10.79 -13.37
CA MET A 463 -20.98 9.38 -13.71
C MET A 463 -21.04 9.13 -15.21
N ASN A 464 -21.77 9.95 -15.97
CA ASN A 464 -21.84 9.84 -17.42
C ASN A 464 -20.45 9.95 -18.08
N GLN A 465 -19.63 10.90 -17.63
CA GLN A 465 -18.26 11.07 -18.12
C GLN A 465 -17.37 9.86 -17.81
N ILE A 466 -17.42 9.34 -16.58
CA ILE A 466 -16.63 8.18 -16.16
C ILE A 466 -17.05 6.93 -16.94
N ILE A 467 -18.34 6.66 -17.08
CA ILE A 467 -18.86 5.51 -17.83
C ILE A 467 -18.43 5.55 -19.29
N LYS A 468 -18.58 6.70 -19.95
CA LYS A 468 -18.19 6.87 -21.36
C LYS A 468 -16.68 6.75 -21.58
N THR A 469 -15.89 7.17 -20.59
CA THR A 469 -14.43 7.22 -20.74
C THR A 469 -13.73 5.92 -20.33
N VAL A 470 -14.08 5.37 -19.16
CA VAL A 470 -13.28 4.32 -18.52
C VAL A 470 -14.10 3.18 -17.93
N PHE A 471 -15.27 3.43 -17.33
CA PHE A 471 -16.06 2.39 -16.67
C PHE A 471 -16.96 1.64 -17.68
N ASN A 472 -16.32 1.07 -18.68
CA ASN A 472 -16.91 0.19 -19.69
C ASN A 472 -15.86 -0.87 -20.08
N VAL A 473 -16.30 -1.96 -20.73
CA VAL A 473 -15.41 -3.11 -21.02
C VAL A 473 -14.18 -2.69 -21.82
N ASP A 474 -14.34 -1.85 -22.84
CA ASP A 474 -13.22 -1.39 -23.69
C ASP A 474 -12.23 -0.53 -22.87
N GLY A 475 -12.76 0.34 -22.01
CA GLY A 475 -11.96 1.24 -21.16
C GLY A 475 -11.09 0.52 -20.12
N VAL A 476 -11.55 -0.60 -19.57
CA VAL A 476 -10.80 -1.34 -18.52
C VAL A 476 -9.97 -2.51 -19.05
N SER A 477 -10.33 -3.09 -20.21
CA SER A 477 -9.79 -4.39 -20.62
C SER A 477 -8.28 -4.37 -20.84
N ALA A 478 -7.74 -3.36 -21.53
CA ALA A 478 -6.30 -3.29 -21.80
C ALA A 478 -5.47 -3.21 -20.51
N PHE A 479 -5.98 -2.52 -19.47
CA PHE A 479 -5.34 -2.47 -18.17
C PHE A 479 -5.43 -3.82 -17.45
N ILE A 480 -6.64 -4.41 -17.38
CA ILE A 480 -6.86 -5.70 -16.72
C ILE A 480 -5.98 -6.77 -17.35
N ASP A 481 -5.98 -6.89 -18.68
CA ASP A 481 -5.25 -7.93 -19.39
C ASP A 481 -3.72 -7.77 -19.24
N ALA A 482 -3.22 -6.54 -19.27
CA ALA A 482 -1.81 -6.26 -19.05
C ALA A 482 -1.36 -6.58 -17.62
N VAL A 483 -2.14 -6.19 -16.60
CA VAL A 483 -1.85 -6.55 -15.22
C VAL A 483 -1.95 -8.06 -15.03
N SER A 484 -2.97 -8.71 -15.59
CA SER A 484 -3.11 -10.16 -15.51
C SER A 484 -1.91 -10.88 -16.11
N ASN A 485 -1.43 -10.44 -17.28
CA ASN A 485 -0.21 -10.97 -17.89
C ASN A 485 1.03 -10.76 -17.01
N LEU A 486 1.16 -9.59 -16.38
CA LEU A 486 2.27 -9.28 -15.47
C LEU A 486 2.33 -10.29 -14.32
N ILE A 487 1.22 -10.53 -13.63
CA ILE A 487 1.21 -11.30 -12.37
C ILE A 487 0.90 -12.80 -12.53
N ARG A 488 0.53 -13.27 -13.73
CA ARG A 488 0.02 -14.63 -13.96
C ARG A 488 0.86 -15.77 -13.35
N GLU A 489 2.18 -15.72 -13.51
CA GLU A 489 3.09 -16.75 -12.97
C GLU A 489 3.12 -16.73 -11.43
N ASP A 490 3.05 -15.53 -10.85
CA ASP A 490 3.05 -15.33 -9.41
C ASP A 490 1.71 -15.66 -8.77
N VAL A 491 0.60 -15.49 -9.48
CA VAL A 491 -0.74 -15.93 -9.03
C VAL A 491 -0.77 -17.44 -8.83
N SER A 492 -0.30 -18.21 -9.82
CA SER A 492 -0.27 -19.66 -9.72
C SER A 492 0.56 -20.14 -8.52
N TRP A 493 1.70 -19.50 -8.29
CA TRP A 493 2.55 -19.80 -7.14
C TRP A 493 1.92 -19.36 -5.82
N ASN A 494 1.40 -18.14 -5.77
CA ASN A 494 0.72 -17.58 -4.60
C ASN A 494 -0.38 -18.50 -4.07
N PHE A 495 -1.24 -18.99 -4.96
CA PHE A 495 -2.33 -19.85 -4.54
C PHE A 495 -1.86 -21.23 -4.05
N SER A 496 -0.77 -21.77 -4.60
CA SER A 496 -0.20 -23.03 -4.11
C SER A 496 0.44 -22.93 -2.72
N LEU A 497 0.69 -21.73 -2.20
CA LEU A 497 1.35 -21.52 -0.91
C LEU A 497 0.41 -21.60 0.29
N ILE A 498 -0.91 -21.56 0.11
CA ILE A 498 -1.86 -21.55 1.23
C ILE A 498 -1.73 -22.80 2.12
N ASP A 499 -1.39 -23.94 1.50
CA ASP A 499 -1.12 -25.22 2.18
C ASP A 499 0.23 -25.27 2.90
N THR A 500 1.15 -24.38 2.54
CA THR A 500 2.50 -24.34 3.12
C THR A 500 2.58 -23.45 4.36
N LEU A 501 1.63 -22.55 4.53
CA LEU A 501 1.50 -21.73 5.73
C LEU A 501 0.94 -22.60 6.88
N ASP A 502 1.49 -22.45 8.08
CA ASP A 502 1.17 -23.25 9.26
C ASP A 502 0.36 -22.49 10.32
N ASN A 503 0.07 -21.20 10.11
CA ASN A 503 -0.79 -20.42 10.98
C ASN A 503 -2.28 -20.69 10.71
N SER A 504 -3.15 -20.23 11.62
CA SER A 504 -4.60 -20.42 11.51
C SER A 504 -5.30 -19.24 10.84
N GLY A 505 -6.49 -19.48 10.28
CA GLY A 505 -7.39 -18.47 9.74
C GLY A 505 -8.27 -19.02 8.62
N TYR A 506 -9.09 -18.15 8.02
CA TYR A 506 -9.85 -18.49 6.82
C TYR A 506 -8.92 -18.74 5.63
N GLU A 507 -9.26 -19.75 4.84
CA GLU A 507 -8.48 -20.21 3.70
C GLU A 507 -9.31 -20.11 2.41
N ASN A 508 -8.63 -19.75 1.32
CA ASN A 508 -9.16 -19.80 -0.03
C ASN A 508 -8.15 -20.52 -0.92
N HIS A 509 -8.54 -21.69 -1.40
CA HIS A 509 -7.80 -22.51 -2.35
C HIS A 509 -8.15 -22.13 -3.79
N PHE A 510 -8.08 -20.83 -4.09
CA PHE A 510 -8.32 -20.32 -5.44
C PHE A 510 -7.30 -20.92 -6.44
N THR A 511 -7.71 -21.06 -7.69
CA THR A 511 -6.86 -21.62 -8.76
C THR A 511 -6.51 -20.55 -9.80
N LEU A 512 -5.50 -20.84 -10.62
CA LEU A 512 -5.20 -20.01 -11.80
C LEU A 512 -6.41 -19.87 -12.72
N LYS A 513 -7.25 -20.91 -12.82
CA LYS A 513 -8.50 -20.84 -13.57
C LYS A 513 -9.50 -19.86 -12.92
N ASN A 514 -9.63 -19.86 -11.60
CA ASN A 514 -10.47 -18.87 -10.92
C ASN A 514 -9.99 -17.44 -11.21
N PHE A 515 -8.68 -17.21 -11.18
CA PHE A 515 -8.09 -15.91 -11.55
C PHE A 515 -8.41 -15.51 -13.00
N GLU A 516 -8.17 -16.39 -13.98
CA GLU A 516 -8.41 -16.10 -15.41
C GLU A 516 -9.89 -15.89 -15.72
N ASP A 517 -10.76 -16.72 -15.14
CA ASP A 517 -12.20 -16.64 -15.34
C ASP A 517 -12.78 -15.38 -14.65
N ASN A 518 -12.34 -15.06 -13.42
CA ASN A 518 -12.89 -13.96 -12.61
C ASN A 518 -12.28 -12.59 -12.92
N THR A 519 -11.10 -12.51 -13.53
CA THR A 519 -10.65 -11.26 -14.16
C THR A 519 -11.50 -10.91 -15.39
N ASN A 520 -12.18 -11.90 -15.98
CA ASN A 520 -13.04 -11.74 -17.15
C ASN A 520 -14.54 -11.77 -16.77
N PHE A 521 -15.29 -12.74 -17.28
CA PHE A 521 -16.75 -12.71 -17.30
C PHE A 521 -17.43 -13.80 -16.46
N LYS A 522 -16.70 -14.45 -15.55
CA LYS A 522 -17.22 -15.58 -14.79
C LYS A 522 -17.06 -15.39 -13.29
N MET A 523 -18.03 -15.92 -12.55
CA MET A 523 -17.99 -15.98 -11.10
C MET A 523 -17.05 -17.08 -10.59
N VAL A 524 -16.70 -16.99 -9.31
CA VAL A 524 -16.18 -18.10 -8.52
C VAL A 524 -17.30 -18.56 -7.61
N GLU A 525 -17.80 -19.77 -7.79
CA GLU A 525 -18.90 -20.32 -6.98
C GLU A 525 -18.47 -20.59 -5.54
N TYR A 526 -19.41 -20.43 -4.61
CA TYR A 526 -19.19 -20.79 -3.23
C TYR A 526 -19.04 -22.31 -3.07
N ASN A 527 -17.94 -22.70 -2.42
CA ASN A 527 -17.72 -24.07 -1.98
C ASN A 527 -16.98 -24.04 -0.63
N GLY A 528 -17.73 -24.02 0.47
CA GLY A 528 -17.17 -23.90 1.83
C GLY A 528 -16.23 -25.02 2.27
N SER A 529 -16.09 -26.11 1.50
CA SER A 529 -15.07 -27.14 1.72
C SER A 529 -13.72 -26.81 1.07
N ILE A 530 -13.67 -25.82 0.18
CA ILE A 530 -12.49 -25.42 -0.61
C ILE A 530 -12.16 -23.95 -0.40
N ASN A 531 -13.16 -23.06 -0.40
CA ASN A 531 -12.96 -21.63 -0.27
C ASN A 531 -13.90 -21.06 0.80
N TYR A 532 -13.36 -20.21 1.65
CA TYR A 532 -14.15 -19.38 2.55
C TYR A 532 -14.96 -18.32 1.80
N ASN A 533 -14.44 -17.79 0.69
CA ASN A 533 -15.07 -16.76 -0.13
C ASN A 533 -15.41 -17.26 -1.53
N ASP A 534 -16.52 -16.74 -2.05
CA ASP A 534 -16.91 -16.74 -3.45
C ASP A 534 -16.63 -15.38 -4.10
N ALA A 535 -16.95 -15.28 -5.40
CA ALA A 535 -16.93 -14.01 -6.11
C ALA A 535 -18.01 -14.01 -7.19
N ASN A 536 -19.15 -13.36 -6.90
CA ASN A 536 -20.38 -13.47 -7.70
C ASN A 536 -20.26 -12.86 -9.11
N TYR A 537 -19.22 -12.07 -9.34
CA TYR A 537 -18.97 -11.43 -10.64
C TYR A 537 -17.49 -11.49 -10.99
N GLY A 538 -17.22 -11.67 -12.28
CA GLY A 538 -15.92 -11.33 -12.85
C GLY A 538 -15.76 -9.81 -13.01
N LEU A 539 -14.52 -9.29 -13.02
CA LEU A 539 -14.27 -7.84 -13.12
C LEU A 539 -14.87 -7.21 -14.38
N LYS A 540 -14.64 -7.81 -15.55
CA LYS A 540 -15.20 -7.30 -16.82
C LYS A 540 -16.71 -7.50 -16.90
N GLN A 541 -17.25 -8.59 -16.34
CA GLN A 541 -18.69 -8.79 -16.21
C GLN A 541 -19.33 -7.73 -15.32
N TRP A 542 -18.72 -7.40 -14.17
CA TRP A 542 -19.22 -6.33 -13.30
C TRP A 542 -19.28 -5.00 -14.04
N VAL A 543 -18.17 -4.60 -14.68
CA VAL A 543 -18.11 -3.35 -15.45
C VAL A 543 -19.13 -3.33 -16.58
N GLN A 544 -19.35 -4.45 -17.27
CA GLN A 544 -20.37 -4.56 -18.31
C GLN A 544 -21.78 -4.36 -17.76
N LEU A 545 -22.15 -5.09 -16.69
CA LEU A 545 -23.49 -5.05 -16.12
C LEU A 545 -23.77 -3.71 -15.46
N ARG A 546 -22.97 -3.37 -14.45
CA ARG A 546 -23.15 -2.16 -13.63
C ARG A 546 -22.96 -0.90 -14.47
N GLY A 547 -21.92 -0.88 -15.32
CA GLY A 547 -21.68 0.24 -16.24
C GLY A 547 -22.82 0.40 -17.25
N GLY A 548 -23.38 -0.70 -17.77
CA GLY A 548 -24.53 -0.68 -18.67
C GLY A 548 -25.81 -0.13 -18.02
N TYR A 549 -26.16 -0.59 -16.83
CA TYR A 549 -27.33 -0.08 -16.10
C TYR A 549 -27.18 1.39 -15.71
N CYS A 550 -26.02 1.77 -15.15
CA CYS A 550 -25.78 3.16 -14.77
C CYS A 550 -25.69 4.09 -15.98
N LYS A 551 -25.25 3.59 -17.15
CA LYS A 551 -25.32 4.34 -18.40
C LYS A 551 -26.76 4.68 -18.76
N ASN A 552 -27.65 3.69 -18.76
CA ASN A 552 -29.05 3.88 -19.10
C ASN A 552 -29.72 4.87 -18.12
N TYR A 553 -29.41 4.77 -16.83
CA TYR A 553 -29.86 5.70 -15.80
C TYR A 553 -29.42 7.14 -16.09
N VAL A 554 -28.12 7.41 -16.28
CA VAL A 554 -27.67 8.80 -16.49
C VAL A 554 -28.13 9.37 -17.84
N GLU A 555 -28.32 8.54 -18.86
CA GLU A 555 -28.87 8.96 -20.15
C GLU A 555 -30.37 9.30 -20.06
N SER A 556 -31.13 8.66 -19.16
CA SER A 556 -32.53 9.04 -18.91
C SER A 556 -32.65 10.33 -18.10
N GLU A 557 -31.78 10.53 -17.10
CA GLU A 557 -31.83 11.69 -16.21
C GLU A 557 -31.32 12.98 -16.88
N LEU A 558 -30.21 12.90 -17.62
CA LEU A 558 -29.60 14.07 -18.28
C LEU A 558 -30.23 14.36 -19.65
N GLY A 559 -31.12 13.50 -20.14
CA GLY A 559 -31.53 13.43 -21.54
C GLY A 559 -30.39 12.99 -22.46
N SER A 560 -30.70 12.76 -23.75
CA SER A 560 -29.70 12.51 -24.81
C SER A 560 -28.86 13.75 -25.14
N VAL A 561 -28.51 14.56 -24.14
CA VAL A 561 -27.80 15.82 -24.29
C VAL A 561 -26.32 15.49 -24.56
N PRO A 562 -25.72 16.03 -25.63
CA PRO A 562 -24.29 15.93 -25.85
C PRO A 562 -23.57 16.48 -24.63
N ALA A 563 -22.48 15.82 -24.21
CA ALA A 563 -21.67 16.29 -23.09
C ALA A 563 -21.44 17.81 -23.20
N ALA A 564 -21.67 18.54 -22.11
CA ALA A 564 -21.26 19.95 -22.01
C ALA A 564 -19.80 20.06 -22.48
N PRO A 565 -19.41 21.14 -23.18
CA PRO A 565 -18.09 21.24 -23.76
C PRO A 565 -17.03 21.05 -22.68
N VAL A 566 -16.48 19.84 -22.64
CA VAL A 566 -15.23 19.54 -21.98
C VAL A 566 -14.23 20.38 -22.77
N ASN A 567 -13.54 21.32 -22.11
CA ASN A 567 -12.37 21.94 -22.73
C ASN A 567 -11.54 20.81 -23.32
N PRO A 568 -11.34 20.76 -24.66
CA PRO A 568 -10.67 19.64 -25.28
C PRO A 568 -9.36 19.43 -24.54
N VAL A 569 -9.21 18.24 -23.97
CA VAL A 569 -7.94 17.77 -23.44
C VAL A 569 -7.07 17.63 -24.66
N ASN A 570 -6.35 18.70 -25.01
CA ASN A 570 -5.15 18.54 -25.80
C ASN A 570 -4.30 17.52 -25.04
N PRO A 571 -3.80 16.46 -25.69
CA PRO A 571 -2.72 15.71 -25.10
C PRO A 571 -1.65 16.75 -24.79
N VAL A 572 -1.44 17.01 -23.50
CA VAL A 572 -0.18 17.60 -23.06
C VAL A 572 0.80 16.48 -23.39
N ASN A 573 1.37 16.56 -24.60
CA ASN A 573 2.68 15.99 -24.82
C ASN A 573 3.50 16.51 -23.65
N PRO A 574 4.10 15.65 -22.82
CA PRO A 574 5.11 16.14 -21.91
C PRO A 574 6.04 16.99 -22.76
N GLU A 575 6.23 18.26 -22.39
CA GLU A 575 7.32 19.03 -22.93
C GLU A 575 8.56 18.12 -22.87
N PRO A 576 9.27 17.93 -23.99
CA PRO A 576 10.48 17.13 -23.95
C PRO A 576 11.35 17.74 -22.87
N THR A 577 11.63 16.94 -21.84
CA THR A 577 12.74 17.20 -20.92
C THR A 577 13.90 17.62 -21.80
N PRO A 578 14.54 18.80 -21.58
CA PRO A 578 15.61 19.23 -22.45
C PRO A 578 16.63 18.10 -22.54
N GLU A 579 16.80 17.61 -23.76
CA GLU A 579 17.75 16.56 -24.11
C GLU A 579 19.12 17.06 -23.65
N VAL A 580 19.63 16.48 -22.56
CA VAL A 580 21.00 16.72 -22.13
C VAL A 580 21.87 16.08 -23.21
N ALA A 581 22.34 16.91 -24.13
CA ALA A 581 23.29 16.52 -25.15
C ALA A 581 24.46 15.76 -24.50
N PRO A 582 24.94 14.65 -25.09
CA PRO A 582 26.08 13.92 -24.56
C PRO A 582 27.29 14.85 -24.57
N VAL A 583 27.74 15.24 -23.38
CA VAL A 583 28.96 16.05 -23.21
C VAL A 583 30.14 15.15 -23.61
N GLN A 584 30.75 15.47 -24.75
CA GLN A 584 32.08 14.98 -25.12
C GLN A 584 33.08 15.29 -23.99
N PRO A 585 33.94 14.35 -23.60
CA PRO A 585 34.99 14.62 -22.63
C PRO A 585 36.02 15.55 -23.26
N THR A 586 35.94 16.84 -22.93
CA THR A 586 36.97 17.82 -23.28
C THR A 586 37.99 17.85 -22.15
N THR A 587 39.20 17.39 -22.43
CA THR A 587 40.36 17.52 -21.53
C THR A 587 40.83 18.97 -21.55
N THR A 588 40.43 19.75 -20.54
CA THR A 588 41.08 21.03 -20.23
C THR A 588 41.80 20.91 -18.89
N VAL A 589 43.12 21.01 -18.96
CA VAL A 589 44.05 21.11 -17.83
C VAL A 589 43.77 22.42 -17.08
N ALA A 590 43.35 22.33 -15.82
CA ALA A 590 43.25 23.46 -14.92
C ALA A 590 44.55 23.62 -14.12
N ALA A 591 45.04 24.86 -14.04
CA ALA A 591 46.25 25.25 -13.31
C ALA A 591 46.10 25.04 -11.79
N PRO A 592 47.21 24.74 -11.07
CA PRO A 592 47.15 24.48 -9.63
C PRO A 592 46.94 25.77 -8.81
N PRO A 593 46.20 25.71 -7.67
CA PRO A 593 46.06 26.83 -6.76
C PRO A 593 47.35 27.10 -5.97
N PRO A 594 47.56 28.34 -5.46
CA PRO A 594 48.81 28.76 -4.86
C PRO A 594 49.05 28.14 -3.48
N VAL A 595 50.31 27.79 -3.24
CA VAL A 595 50.82 27.24 -1.98
C VAL A 595 50.88 28.34 -0.92
N VAL A 596 50.17 28.16 0.19
CA VAL A 596 50.38 28.92 1.43
C VAL A 596 50.97 27.98 2.47
N THR A 597 52.22 28.23 2.83
CA THR A 597 52.96 27.57 3.90
C THR A 597 52.50 28.05 5.28
N THR A 598 52.07 27.14 6.15
CA THR A 598 51.92 27.40 7.60
C THR A 598 52.83 26.50 8.42
N LYS A 599 53.64 27.15 9.25
CA LYS A 599 54.64 26.61 10.18
C LYS A 599 53.96 25.98 11.42
N PRO A 600 54.53 24.94 12.08
CA PRO A 600 53.92 24.34 13.25
C PRO A 600 54.17 25.20 14.51
N THR A 601 53.12 25.45 15.29
CA THR A 601 53.24 26.01 16.65
C THR A 601 52.46 25.15 17.63
N THR A 602 53.18 24.62 18.62
CA THR A 602 52.67 23.83 19.75
C THR A 602 52.07 24.78 20.79
N THR A 603 50.86 24.53 21.28
CA THR A 603 50.42 25.10 22.57
C THR A 603 49.39 24.21 23.28
N THR A 604 49.66 24.04 24.57
CA THR A 604 49.06 23.17 25.59
C THR A 604 47.63 23.57 25.98
N THR A 605 46.75 22.59 26.17
CA THR A 605 45.37 22.79 26.69
C THR A 605 45.34 22.69 28.21
N VAL A 606 44.92 23.76 28.90
CA VAL A 606 44.58 23.79 30.32
C VAL A 606 43.06 23.96 30.46
N ILE A 607 42.44 23.11 31.29
CA ILE A 607 41.02 23.10 31.61
C ILE A 607 40.78 24.02 32.82
N VAL A 608 39.85 24.98 32.70
CA VAL A 608 39.28 25.71 33.86
C VAL A 608 37.77 25.92 33.68
N ALA A 609 37.04 25.70 34.77
CA ALA A 609 35.58 25.60 34.89
C ALA A 609 34.84 26.94 35.01
N PRO A 610 33.51 26.99 34.76
CA PRO A 610 32.66 28.12 35.13
C PRO A 610 31.94 27.96 36.49
N LYS A 611 31.65 29.09 37.15
CA LYS A 611 30.89 29.27 38.42
C LYS A 611 29.88 30.45 38.26
N PRO A 612 28.94 30.73 39.20
CA PRO A 612 27.56 30.23 39.22
C PRO A 612 26.47 31.33 39.36
N THR A 613 25.18 31.06 39.13
CA THR A 613 24.07 31.68 39.92
C THR A 613 22.73 30.89 39.92
N THR A 614 22.35 30.51 41.15
CA THR A 614 21.06 30.33 41.87
C THR A 614 19.71 30.12 41.16
N VAL A 615 18.99 29.04 41.51
CA VAL A 615 17.58 29.08 42.00
C VAL A 615 17.36 28.00 43.07
N THR A 616 16.62 28.38 44.10
CA THR A 616 16.27 27.73 45.37
C THR A 616 15.33 26.54 45.22
N SER A 617 15.60 25.43 45.93
CA SER A 617 14.55 24.46 46.34
C SER A 617 14.88 23.88 47.72
N LYS A 618 13.87 23.89 48.60
CA LYS A 618 13.92 23.45 50.00
C LYS A 618 14.02 21.93 50.13
N VAL A 619 14.74 21.51 51.16
CA VAL A 619 15.02 20.15 51.62
C VAL A 619 14.03 19.74 52.72
N THR A 620 13.67 18.45 52.80
CA THR A 620 13.53 17.75 54.09
C THR A 620 14.07 16.32 54.00
N ILE A 621 14.78 15.92 55.05
CA ILE A 621 15.76 14.82 55.19
C ILE A 621 15.12 13.55 55.77
N SER A 622 15.68 12.37 55.47
CA SER A 622 15.85 11.34 56.51
C SER A 622 17.12 10.49 56.31
N LYS A 623 17.85 10.30 57.42
CA LYS A 623 19.20 9.72 57.53
C LYS A 623 19.15 8.18 57.49
N LYS A 624 20.16 7.59 56.84
CA LYS A 624 20.47 6.15 56.85
C LYS A 624 21.60 5.89 57.85
N VAL A 625 21.41 4.93 58.75
CA VAL A 625 22.48 4.35 59.60
C VAL A 625 22.48 2.84 59.37
N ILE A 626 23.67 2.29 59.12
CA ILE A 626 23.95 0.85 58.99
C ILE A 626 24.65 0.43 60.29
N PRO A 627 24.36 -0.78 60.83
CA PRO A 627 25.48 -1.69 61.10
C PRO A 627 25.18 -3.20 60.83
N ILE A 628 26.14 -3.82 60.14
CA ILE A 628 26.86 -5.09 60.38
C ILE A 628 26.07 -6.40 60.64
N LYS A 629 26.45 -7.43 59.84
CA LYS A 629 26.02 -8.84 59.86
C LYS A 629 26.58 -9.64 61.06
N SER A 630 25.77 -10.56 61.58
CA SER A 630 26.23 -11.85 62.14
C SER A 630 25.29 -12.98 61.71
N THR A 631 25.84 -14.20 61.64
CA THR A 631 25.27 -15.40 61.04
C THR A 631 24.73 -16.32 62.13
N THR A 632 23.47 -16.76 62.04
CA THR A 632 23.03 -18.03 62.66
C THR A 632 21.82 -18.64 61.94
N THR A 633 21.92 -19.93 61.68
CA THR A 633 20.92 -20.83 61.08
C THR A 633 19.84 -21.19 62.09
N THR A 634 18.54 -21.15 61.74
CA THR A 634 17.52 -22.06 62.29
C THR A 634 16.25 -22.10 61.45
N HIS A 635 15.63 -23.28 61.46
CA HIS A 635 14.52 -23.75 60.64
C HIS A 635 13.14 -23.14 60.96
N ARG A 636 12.34 -23.01 59.88
CA ARG A 636 10.89 -23.27 59.73
C ARG A 636 9.93 -22.69 60.77
N ILE A 637 8.97 -21.87 60.31
CA ILE A 637 7.52 -22.02 60.54
C ILE A 637 6.77 -21.20 59.48
N ARG A 638 5.83 -21.86 58.80
CA ARG A 638 4.85 -21.26 57.88
C ARG A 638 3.87 -20.40 58.68
N ASN A 639 3.63 -19.17 58.23
CA ASN A 639 2.35 -18.51 58.47
C ASN A 639 1.97 -17.64 57.26
N THR A 640 0.86 -18.03 56.66
CA THR A 640 0.15 -17.39 55.55
C THR A 640 -0.30 -15.97 55.90
N ARG A 641 0.04 -14.99 55.05
CA ARG A 641 -0.65 -13.70 55.02
C ARG A 641 -0.89 -13.22 53.58
N LYS A 642 -2.14 -12.86 53.35
CA LYS A 642 -2.74 -12.34 52.12
C LYS A 642 -1.90 -11.20 51.53
N VAL A 643 -1.57 -11.31 50.24
CA VAL A 643 -1.05 -10.21 49.43
C VAL A 643 -2.22 -9.58 48.68
N THR A 644 -2.53 -8.34 49.03
CA THR A 644 -3.40 -7.47 48.24
C THR A 644 -2.60 -6.94 47.06
N ILE A 645 -2.87 -7.44 45.86
CA ILE A 645 -2.30 -6.92 44.62
C ILE A 645 -3.13 -5.71 44.20
N LYS A 646 -2.49 -4.54 44.09
CA LYS A 646 -3.07 -3.35 43.44
C LYS A 646 -3.31 -3.68 41.97
N LYS A 647 -4.59 -3.73 41.59
CA LYS A 647 -5.08 -3.87 40.22
C LYS A 647 -4.64 -2.64 39.41
N VAL A 648 -3.66 -2.80 38.53
CA VAL A 648 -3.43 -1.86 37.42
C VAL A 648 -4.53 -2.12 36.42
N VAL A 649 -5.51 -1.22 36.34
CA VAL A 649 -6.58 -1.27 35.35
C VAL A 649 -5.99 -0.78 34.03
N SER A 650 -5.53 -1.71 33.19
CA SER A 650 -5.39 -1.46 31.76
C SER A 650 -6.80 -1.24 31.21
N ARG A 651 -7.09 0.01 30.81
CA ARG A 651 -8.41 0.40 30.31
C ARG A 651 -8.60 -0.17 28.91
N THR A 652 -9.54 -1.11 28.82
CA THR A 652 -10.06 -1.69 27.59
C THR A 652 -10.62 -0.58 26.71
N LYS A 653 -9.95 -0.27 25.60
CA LYS A 653 -10.61 0.41 24.48
C LYS A 653 -11.70 -0.54 23.99
N TYR A 654 -12.91 -0.01 23.80
CA TYR A 654 -14.05 -0.76 23.29
C TYR A 654 -13.61 -1.62 22.10
N ALA A 655 -13.60 -2.94 22.30
CA ALA A 655 -13.61 -3.86 21.19
C ALA A 655 -14.96 -3.61 20.51
N ALA A 656 -14.93 -3.01 19.32
CA ALA A 656 -16.05 -3.13 18.41
C ALA A 656 -16.32 -4.63 18.30
N ARG A 657 -17.44 -5.08 18.90
CA ARG A 657 -18.02 -6.35 18.49
C ARG A 657 -18.29 -6.16 17.01
N PRO A 658 -17.68 -6.95 16.10
CA PRO A 658 -18.24 -7.01 14.77
C PRO A 658 -19.72 -7.38 14.94
N PRO A 659 -20.59 -7.01 13.99
CA PRO A 659 -21.81 -7.78 13.87
C PRO A 659 -21.37 -9.23 13.86
N GLU A 660 -22.10 -10.06 14.61
CA GLU A 660 -22.26 -11.42 14.12
C GLU A 660 -22.71 -11.23 12.67
N LEU A 661 -21.78 -11.42 11.72
CA LEU A 661 -22.09 -11.97 10.42
C LEU A 661 -22.70 -13.33 10.75
N ASN A 662 -23.96 -13.28 11.18
CA ASN A 662 -24.78 -14.43 11.37
C ASN A 662 -24.80 -15.09 10.00
N ARG A 663 -24.22 -16.28 9.99
CA ARG A 663 -24.14 -17.19 8.86
C ARG A 663 -25.51 -17.32 8.20
N THR A 664 -25.62 -16.54 7.15
CA THR A 664 -26.37 -16.65 5.90
C THR A 664 -25.82 -15.43 5.17
N PHE A 665 -24.61 -15.46 4.59
CA PHE A 665 -23.94 -16.52 3.87
C PHE A 665 -22.43 -16.51 4.11
#